data_AF-A0A086AD79-F1
#
_entry.id   AF-A0A086AD79-F1
#
_cell.length_a   1.000
_cell.length_b   1.000
_cell.length_c   1.000
_cell.angle_alpha   90.00
_cell.angle_beta   90.00
_cell.angle_gamma   90.00
#
_symmetry.space_group_name_H-M   'P 1'
#
loop_
_entity.id
_entity.type
_entity.pdbx_description
1 polymer ?
#
loop_
_entity_poly.entity_id
_entity_poly.type
_entity_poly.pdbx_seq_one_letter_code
_entity_poly.pdbx_strand_id
1 'polypeptide(L)'
;MKFRLLPIIMFAASAHFYGQVTPQDSTKVNSAVHAENEAGTYTLKDIVVDGVKKYTPAQILRFTGLSKGESVDIPGQKISSAVKKLWDTQSFSEVEVYVQSIEGQTIILRFYLEDLKELGEVKFKGKGIGKSKNEKLAKDNNLKPGTKITQNLISSLKTNIPKDYVKKGFADAKITIQDKVNASDPALVDWTINVDKGKRVKIDHIEFEGNQNVTDSKLRNKAFKETKQKRFSIGGILKSSKFIDDKYQEDKQSLINYYNSLGYRDAKIVSDSVWRNKRNNYEINVKLNEGKKYYIGDVTFTGNTVYATEYLQRLLGYKKGDIYDAVGFNKKVGEDGGKEDDSDIKSVYMNNGYLFSSVTPVEKSVTGDAVNLEIRINEGEQATWNKVTWQGNTTTHDHVVLRALRTKPGELFKKTEIKRTYFDLAGMSFFDPQQVGQDIQPNQQDNTVDINWKLVEKGSSQVQLQAGYGGNSFIGTLGLTFNNFSLKNFLKFKDFRPVPQGDGQTFSIQAQAGQYFQNYGVSFTEPWLFGTKPTALSVSLNTSRVKYSDVSGNAQKLNIFSASVGLNRLLNWPDDYFSLYTGIQFQKYTFNNYPFEFGNSTEYYGNANNFSINLGLSRNSAGLDPIFPTTGSNVELSAKLTPPYSLFSNKDYSTMTPTEKYKWMEFYKIKFKADVYNEIAGKLVLRSSAEMGFMDGYNKQLGAPPFERFYVGGTGLFGGRYDGRELIPLRGYENASTYGGEGSDITQKGGGTIYNRFTLELRYPISLNQTAKIYALTFAEGGNVWNSWSTYNPFQLKRSVGVGVRVYMGAFGLIGFDFAYGFDKTISGTDPSGWKTHFLMNQSL
;
A
#
# COMPACT_ATOMS: atom_id res chain seq x y z
N MET A 1 45.04 37.57 -12.62
CA MET A 1 45.83 38.12 -13.73
C MET A 1 44.88 38.50 -14.87
N LYS A 2 45.04 39.68 -15.49
CA LYS A 2 44.32 40.07 -16.73
C LYS A 2 44.81 39.15 -17.88
N PHE A 3 44.12 38.90 -18.99
CA PHE A 3 43.71 39.89 -19.99
C PHE A 3 42.61 39.38 -20.95
N ARG A 4 41.87 40.33 -21.52
CA ARG A 4 41.12 40.15 -22.78
C ARG A 4 42.10 40.19 -23.96
N LEU A 5 41.74 39.59 -25.10
CA LEU A 5 42.13 40.12 -26.41
C LEU A 5 41.08 39.77 -27.48
N LEU A 6 40.61 40.80 -28.16
CA LEU A 6 39.71 40.81 -29.32
C LEU A 6 40.39 41.74 -30.33
N PRO A 7 40.53 41.33 -31.60
CA PRO A 7 40.18 42.20 -32.73
C PRO A 7 39.38 41.41 -33.78
N ILE A 8 38.32 41.88 -34.45
CA ILE A 8 37.96 43.18 -35.06
C ILE A 8 38.83 43.59 -36.26
N ILE A 9 38.31 43.29 -37.47
CA ILE A 9 38.42 44.00 -38.77
C ILE A 9 37.11 43.61 -39.53
N MET A 10 36.04 44.40 -39.69
CA MET A 10 35.77 45.66 -40.46
C MET A 10 36.17 45.58 -41.94
N PHE A 11 35.30 45.72 -42.96
CA PHE A 11 34.42 46.86 -43.35
C PHE A 11 33.47 46.37 -44.50
N ALA A 12 32.49 47.07 -45.11
CA ALA A 12 31.87 48.41 -44.99
C ALA A 12 30.43 48.42 -45.61
N ALA A 13 29.76 49.58 -45.57
CA ALA A 13 28.87 50.21 -46.57
C ALA A 13 28.13 49.32 -47.61
N SER A 14 26.80 49.14 -47.59
CA SER A 14 25.68 50.10 -47.77
C SER A 14 25.32 50.46 -49.23
N ALA A 15 24.12 50.05 -49.66
CA ALA A 15 23.33 50.74 -50.68
C ALA A 15 21.84 50.43 -50.48
N HIS A 16 20.99 51.45 -50.36
CA HIS A 16 19.55 51.31 -50.56
C HIS A 16 19.24 51.42 -52.05
N PHE A 17 18.31 50.61 -52.54
CA PHE A 17 17.50 50.98 -53.70
C PHE A 17 16.03 50.71 -53.40
N TYR A 18 15.20 51.73 -53.60
CA TYR A 18 13.76 51.58 -53.68
C TYR A 18 13.40 50.94 -55.02
N GLY A 19 12.55 49.92 -54.98
CA GLY A 19 11.85 49.39 -56.13
C GLY A 19 10.36 49.26 -55.79
N GLN A 20 9.58 50.30 -56.09
CA GLN A 20 8.13 50.15 -56.13
C GLN A 20 7.78 49.23 -57.30
N VAL A 21 7.13 48.10 -57.03
CA VAL A 21 6.32 47.40 -58.01
C VAL A 21 4.91 47.33 -57.44
N THR A 22 4.00 48.06 -58.08
CA THR A 22 2.56 48.02 -57.83
C THR A 22 2.04 46.59 -57.93
N PRO A 23 1.10 46.15 -57.06
CA PRO A 23 0.35 44.92 -57.31
C PRO A 23 -0.42 45.10 -58.62
N GLN A 24 -0.08 44.30 -59.63
CA GLN A 24 -0.87 44.27 -60.86
C GLN A 24 -2.04 43.31 -60.66
N ASP A 25 -3.26 43.83 -60.81
CA ASP A 25 -4.47 43.00 -60.80
C ASP A 25 -4.35 41.87 -61.83
N SER A 26 -4.51 40.65 -61.34
CA SER A 26 -4.77 39.48 -62.19
C SER A 26 -5.73 38.54 -61.49
N THR A 27 -6.99 38.97 -61.47
CA THR A 27 -8.14 38.11 -61.20
C THR A 27 -8.19 36.94 -62.19
N LYS A 28 -7.48 35.86 -61.89
CA LYS A 28 -7.89 34.53 -62.37
C LYS A 28 -8.90 33.96 -61.39
N VAL A 29 -10.14 34.38 -61.61
CA VAL A 29 -11.32 33.63 -61.16
C VAL A 29 -11.22 32.24 -61.81
N ASN A 30 -10.81 31.23 -61.03
CA ASN A 30 -11.12 29.86 -61.38
C ASN A 30 -12.62 29.70 -61.15
N SER A 31 -13.40 29.92 -62.21
CA SER A 31 -14.84 29.72 -62.20
C SER A 31 -15.13 28.27 -61.84
N ALA A 32 -15.68 28.05 -60.64
CA ALA A 32 -16.38 26.82 -60.33
C ALA A 32 -17.61 26.77 -61.24
N VAL A 33 -17.50 26.08 -62.37
CA VAL A 33 -18.65 25.75 -63.21
C VAL A 33 -19.44 24.68 -62.46
N HIS A 34 -20.38 25.13 -61.64
CA HIS A 34 -21.45 24.26 -61.15
C HIS A 34 -22.28 23.82 -62.37
N ALA A 35 -22.08 22.58 -62.79
CA ALA A 35 -22.95 21.94 -63.76
C ALA A 35 -24.25 21.53 -63.07
N GLU A 36 -25.22 22.45 -63.01
CA GLU A 36 -26.62 22.07 -62.80
C GLU A 36 -27.21 21.47 -64.08
N ASN A 37 -28.13 20.51 -63.89
CA ASN A 37 -29.04 19.91 -64.88
C ASN A 37 -28.67 18.57 -65.54
N GLU A 38 -28.23 17.58 -64.75
CA GLU A 38 -28.48 16.15 -65.06
C GLU A 38 -29.15 15.45 -63.87
N ALA A 39 -30.32 15.97 -63.48
CA ALA A 39 -31.19 15.36 -62.48
C ALA A 39 -32.09 14.30 -63.14
N GLY A 40 -31.83 13.02 -62.86
CA GLY A 40 -32.57 11.94 -63.51
C GLY A 40 -32.18 10.53 -63.06
N THR A 41 -33.00 9.57 -63.47
CA THR A 41 -32.81 8.13 -63.24
C THR A 41 -32.20 7.49 -64.49
N TYR A 42 -30.99 6.95 -64.33
CA TYR A 42 -30.21 6.37 -65.43
C TYR A 42 -29.82 4.92 -65.12
N THR A 43 -29.56 4.12 -66.15
CA THR A 43 -29.05 2.75 -66.00
C THR A 43 -27.53 2.75 -66.01
N LEU A 44 -26.89 2.24 -64.95
CA LEU A 44 -25.43 2.22 -64.81
C LEU A 44 -24.79 1.27 -65.84
N LYS A 45 -24.12 1.84 -66.84
CA LYS A 45 -23.44 1.09 -67.92
C LYS A 45 -22.08 0.55 -67.47
N ASP A 46 -21.25 1.44 -66.95
CA ASP A 46 -19.93 1.10 -66.43
C ASP A 46 -19.44 2.12 -65.39
N ILE A 47 -18.31 1.81 -64.74
CA ILE A 47 -17.56 2.79 -63.95
C ILE A 47 -16.11 2.88 -64.42
N VAL A 48 -15.58 4.10 -64.43
CA VAL A 48 -14.16 4.39 -64.60
C VAL A 48 -13.57 4.65 -63.21
N VAL A 49 -12.44 4.04 -62.89
CA VAL A 49 -11.70 4.29 -61.65
C VAL A 49 -10.44 5.05 -62.00
N ASP A 50 -10.18 6.14 -61.29
CA ASP A 50 -9.06 7.04 -61.50
C ASP A 50 -8.38 7.39 -60.16
N GLY A 51 -7.15 7.88 -60.22
CA GLY A 51 -6.30 8.19 -59.06
C GLY A 51 -5.61 6.96 -58.44
N VAL A 52 -6.35 5.88 -58.12
CA VAL A 52 -5.77 4.63 -57.60
C VAL A 52 -5.48 3.59 -58.69
N LYS A 53 -4.29 2.98 -58.62
CA LYS A 53 -3.91 1.85 -59.51
C LYS A 53 -4.07 0.46 -58.86
N LYS A 54 -4.34 0.43 -57.56
CA LYS A 54 -4.37 -0.80 -56.74
C LYS A 54 -5.67 -1.60 -56.85
N TYR A 55 -6.76 -0.96 -57.27
CA TYR A 55 -8.10 -1.56 -57.31
C TYR A 55 -8.68 -1.55 -58.72
N THR A 56 -9.27 -2.65 -59.15
CA THR A 56 -9.96 -2.74 -60.44
C THR A 56 -11.40 -2.17 -60.35
N PRO A 57 -12.00 -1.71 -61.46
CA PRO A 57 -13.40 -1.29 -61.48
C PRO A 57 -14.38 -2.33 -60.91
N ALA A 58 -14.12 -3.62 -61.14
CA ALA A 58 -14.92 -4.70 -60.56
C ALA A 58 -14.82 -4.79 -59.03
N GLN A 59 -13.67 -4.46 -58.43
CA GLN A 59 -13.51 -4.40 -56.97
C GLN A 59 -14.23 -3.18 -56.39
N ILE A 60 -14.16 -2.02 -57.04
CA ILE A 60 -14.87 -0.80 -56.62
C ILE A 60 -16.40 -0.97 -56.72
N LEU A 61 -16.92 -1.64 -57.75
CA LEU A 61 -18.33 -2.04 -57.84
C LEU A 61 -18.74 -2.93 -56.64
N ARG A 62 -17.91 -3.91 -56.25
CA ARG A 62 -18.19 -4.77 -55.08
C ARG A 62 -18.15 -4.00 -53.75
N PHE A 63 -17.27 -3.02 -53.59
CA PHE A 63 -17.21 -2.19 -52.37
C PHE A 63 -18.38 -1.20 -52.26
N THR A 64 -18.74 -0.55 -53.37
CA THR A 64 -19.92 0.34 -53.43
C THR A 64 -21.23 -0.45 -53.34
N GLY A 65 -21.22 -1.72 -53.73
CA GLY A 65 -22.41 -2.55 -53.89
C GLY A 65 -23.26 -2.11 -55.08
N LEU A 66 -22.67 -1.42 -56.06
CA LEU A 66 -23.32 -1.06 -57.32
C LEU A 66 -23.17 -2.19 -58.34
N SER A 67 -24.16 -2.36 -59.21
CA SER A 67 -24.22 -3.39 -60.24
C SER A 67 -24.43 -2.79 -61.63
N LYS A 68 -23.69 -3.27 -62.63
CA LYS A 68 -23.94 -2.89 -64.03
C LYS A 68 -25.36 -3.31 -64.44
N GLY A 69 -26.07 -2.42 -65.13
CA GLY A 69 -27.46 -2.60 -65.51
C GLY A 69 -28.50 -2.20 -64.46
N GLU A 70 -28.10 -1.72 -63.27
CA GLU A 70 -29.06 -1.21 -62.28
C GLU A 70 -29.45 0.24 -62.54
N SER A 71 -30.64 0.62 -62.07
CA SER A 71 -31.11 2.01 -62.04
C SER A 71 -30.46 2.79 -60.89
N VAL A 72 -29.92 3.97 -61.19
CA VAL A 72 -29.24 4.90 -60.27
C VAL A 72 -29.73 6.32 -60.53
N ASP A 73 -30.09 7.02 -59.45
CA ASP A 73 -30.51 8.43 -59.50
C ASP A 73 -29.32 9.37 -59.26
N ILE A 74 -29.31 10.50 -59.97
CA ILE A 74 -28.33 11.57 -59.79
C ILE A 74 -29.06 12.89 -59.46
N PRO A 75 -28.64 13.62 -58.40
CA PRO A 75 -27.97 13.09 -57.21
C PRO A 75 -28.91 12.17 -56.43
N GLY A 76 -28.43 11.00 -55.97
CA GLY A 76 -29.29 9.98 -55.35
C GLY A 76 -28.65 9.19 -54.23
N GLN A 77 -29.49 8.61 -53.36
CA GLN A 77 -29.05 7.89 -52.15
C GLN A 77 -28.12 6.71 -52.46
N LYS A 78 -28.23 6.06 -53.63
CA LYS A 78 -27.32 4.99 -54.05
C LYS A 78 -25.88 5.50 -54.21
N ILE A 79 -25.66 6.67 -54.80
CA ILE A 79 -24.33 7.26 -54.96
C ILE A 79 -23.77 7.69 -53.60
N SER A 80 -24.57 8.36 -52.77
CA SER A 80 -24.14 8.71 -51.40
C SER A 80 -23.78 7.48 -50.56
N SER A 81 -24.53 6.37 -50.72
CA SER A 81 -24.24 5.09 -50.06
C SER A 81 -22.99 4.42 -50.62
N ALA A 82 -22.76 4.50 -51.94
CA ALA A 82 -21.54 4.01 -52.59
C ALA A 82 -20.29 4.74 -52.07
N VAL A 83 -20.33 6.08 -52.04
CA VAL A 83 -19.26 6.93 -51.48
C VAL A 83 -19.03 6.59 -50.01
N LYS A 84 -20.09 6.48 -49.20
CA LYS A 84 -19.97 6.13 -47.78
C LYS A 84 -19.32 4.76 -47.57
N LYS A 85 -19.73 3.73 -48.31
CA LYS A 85 -19.13 2.39 -48.20
C LYS A 85 -17.65 2.39 -48.57
N LEU A 86 -17.25 3.17 -49.58
CA LEU A 86 -15.83 3.32 -49.95
C LEU A 86 -15.03 3.98 -48.80
N TRP A 87 -15.56 5.01 -48.16
CA TRP A 87 -14.98 5.58 -46.93
C TRP A 87 -14.88 4.56 -45.79
N ASP A 88 -15.94 3.77 -45.57
CA ASP A 88 -15.99 2.72 -44.53
C ASP A 88 -14.92 1.62 -44.75
N THR A 89 -14.41 1.42 -45.98
CA THR A 89 -13.28 0.48 -46.24
C THR A 89 -11.93 0.94 -45.67
N GLN A 90 -11.82 2.20 -45.21
CA GLN A 90 -10.58 2.82 -44.71
C GLN A 90 -9.39 2.62 -45.66
N SER A 91 -9.62 2.62 -46.98
CA SER A 91 -8.58 2.38 -47.99
C SER A 91 -8.29 3.59 -48.86
N PHE A 92 -9.11 4.64 -48.77
CA PHE A 92 -9.00 5.86 -49.58
C PHE A 92 -8.93 7.11 -48.69
N SER A 93 -8.12 8.10 -49.08
CA SER A 93 -8.06 9.43 -48.44
C SER A 93 -9.04 10.43 -49.06
N GLU A 94 -9.46 10.19 -50.30
CA GLU A 94 -10.40 11.02 -51.05
C GLU A 94 -11.28 10.09 -51.91
N VAL A 95 -12.57 10.41 -52.00
CA VAL A 95 -13.58 9.64 -52.75
C VAL A 95 -14.55 10.63 -53.38
N GLU A 96 -14.37 10.90 -54.67
CA GLU A 96 -15.25 11.75 -55.46
C GLU A 96 -15.88 10.95 -56.60
N VAL A 97 -17.12 11.30 -56.98
CA VAL A 97 -17.86 10.64 -58.04
C VAL A 97 -18.38 11.67 -59.02
N TYR A 98 -17.92 11.56 -60.25
CA TYR A 98 -18.26 12.44 -61.37
C TYR A 98 -19.07 11.66 -62.41
N VAL A 99 -19.91 12.35 -63.18
CA VAL A 99 -20.48 11.80 -64.42
C VAL A 99 -19.41 11.89 -65.50
N GLN A 100 -19.08 10.75 -66.13
CA GLN A 100 -18.08 10.69 -67.21
C GLN A 100 -18.74 10.91 -68.58
N SER A 101 -19.89 10.28 -68.81
CA SER A 101 -20.73 10.45 -69.99
C SER A 101 -22.14 9.91 -69.74
N ILE A 102 -23.11 10.48 -70.46
CA ILE A 102 -24.47 9.95 -70.60
C ILE A 102 -24.69 9.56 -72.07
N GLU A 103 -25.19 8.36 -72.29
CA GLU A 103 -25.52 7.79 -73.59
C GLU A 103 -26.98 7.31 -73.55
N GLY A 104 -27.90 8.18 -73.95
CA GLY A 104 -29.35 7.93 -73.86
C GLY A 104 -29.80 7.78 -72.40
N GLN A 105 -30.44 6.66 -72.06
CA GLN A 105 -30.84 6.33 -70.68
C GLN A 105 -29.70 5.70 -69.86
N THR A 106 -28.47 5.60 -70.41
CA THR A 106 -27.36 4.90 -69.75
C THR A 106 -26.25 5.85 -69.33
N ILE A 107 -25.59 5.57 -68.21
CA ILE A 107 -24.60 6.45 -67.59
C ILE A 107 -23.28 5.73 -67.25
N ILE A 108 -22.17 6.44 -67.38
CA ILE A 108 -20.85 6.01 -66.93
C ILE A 108 -20.38 6.95 -65.81
N LEU A 109 -20.02 6.40 -64.65
CA LEU A 109 -19.53 7.17 -63.50
C LEU A 109 -18.00 7.09 -63.40
N ARG A 110 -17.31 8.21 -63.17
CA ARG A 110 -15.88 8.26 -62.83
C ARG A 110 -15.71 8.42 -61.32
N PHE A 111 -15.18 7.37 -60.69
CA PHE A 111 -14.74 7.39 -59.30
C PHE A 111 -13.29 7.88 -59.27
N TYR A 112 -13.08 9.10 -58.78
CA TYR A 112 -11.75 9.60 -58.46
C TYR A 112 -11.43 9.23 -57.01
N LEU A 113 -10.38 8.45 -56.81
CA LEU A 113 -9.98 7.90 -55.52
C LEU A 113 -8.50 8.22 -55.27
N GLU A 114 -8.13 8.60 -54.05
CA GLU A 114 -6.72 8.61 -53.62
C GLU A 114 -6.45 7.49 -52.60
N ASP A 115 -5.32 6.79 -52.72
CA ASP A 115 -4.90 5.74 -51.77
C ASP A 115 -4.56 6.33 -50.39
N LEU A 116 -5.10 5.74 -49.33
CA LEU A 116 -4.83 6.18 -47.96
C LEU A 116 -3.37 5.92 -47.57
N LYS A 117 -2.59 6.98 -47.36
CA LYS A 117 -1.16 6.92 -47.03
C LYS A 117 -0.89 6.21 -45.71
N GLU A 118 0.23 5.51 -45.62
CA GLU A 118 0.66 4.80 -44.42
C GLU A 118 1.75 5.58 -43.67
N LEU A 119 1.80 5.41 -42.35
CA LEU A 119 2.70 6.12 -41.47
C LEU A 119 4.13 5.54 -41.56
N GLY A 120 5.12 6.41 -41.78
CA GLY A 120 6.55 6.10 -41.74
C GLY A 120 7.14 6.32 -40.34
N GLU A 121 8.20 7.13 -40.26
CA GLU A 121 8.84 7.49 -38.99
C GLU A 121 8.08 8.65 -38.29
N VAL A 122 7.83 8.50 -36.99
CA VAL A 122 7.17 9.55 -36.17
C VAL A 122 8.19 10.23 -35.25
N LYS A 123 8.26 11.56 -35.33
CA LYS A 123 9.15 12.40 -34.53
C LYS A 123 8.35 13.47 -33.77
N PHE A 124 8.25 13.30 -32.45
CA PHE A 124 7.70 14.34 -31.57
C PHE A 124 8.76 15.41 -31.25
N LYS A 125 8.48 16.68 -31.61
CA LYS A 125 9.33 17.84 -31.30
C LYS A 125 8.64 18.77 -30.30
N GLY A 126 9.40 19.37 -29.38
CA GLY A 126 8.88 20.34 -28.41
C GLY A 126 9.71 20.43 -27.13
N LYS A 127 9.57 21.54 -26.40
CA LYS A 127 10.39 21.84 -25.21
C LYS A 127 10.26 20.74 -24.15
N GLY A 128 11.37 20.06 -23.82
CA GLY A 128 11.40 18.98 -22.82
C GLY A 128 10.77 17.65 -23.26
N ILE A 129 10.73 17.38 -24.59
CA ILE A 129 10.52 16.04 -25.17
C ILE A 129 11.89 15.50 -25.58
N GLY A 130 12.34 14.41 -24.95
CA GLY A 130 13.53 13.66 -25.32
C GLY A 130 13.17 12.26 -25.80
N LYS A 131 14.16 11.46 -26.23
CA LYS A 131 13.96 10.15 -26.89
C LYS A 131 12.94 9.23 -26.18
N SER A 132 13.11 8.98 -24.88
CA SER A 132 12.18 8.15 -24.08
C SER A 132 10.73 8.68 -24.05
N LYS A 133 10.52 10.00 -24.10
CA LYS A 133 9.16 10.59 -24.17
C LYS A 133 8.55 10.49 -25.56
N ASN A 134 9.37 10.53 -26.61
CA ASN A 134 8.94 10.32 -27.99
C ASN A 134 8.43 8.86 -28.13
N GLU A 135 9.25 7.88 -27.76
CA GLU A 135 8.89 6.44 -27.76
C GLU A 135 7.59 6.17 -26.97
N LYS A 136 7.44 6.78 -25.78
CA LYS A 136 6.21 6.65 -25.00
C LYS A 136 5.00 7.28 -25.69
N LEU A 137 5.10 8.51 -26.22
CA LEU A 137 3.99 9.17 -26.91
C LEU A 137 3.56 8.40 -28.17
N ALA A 138 4.50 7.84 -28.91
CA ALA A 138 4.22 6.98 -30.06
C ALA A 138 3.49 5.69 -29.63
N LYS A 139 3.97 5.00 -28.58
CA LYS A 139 3.34 3.77 -28.05
C LYS A 139 1.95 4.04 -27.49
N ASP A 140 1.78 5.07 -26.68
CA ASP A 140 0.51 5.43 -26.01
C ASP A 140 -0.59 5.83 -27.04
N ASN A 141 -0.21 6.27 -28.24
CA ASN A 141 -1.14 6.62 -29.34
C ASN A 141 -1.12 5.60 -30.50
N ASN A 142 -0.52 4.41 -30.29
CA ASN A 142 -0.36 3.34 -31.29
C ASN A 142 0.20 3.78 -32.66
N LEU A 143 1.13 4.74 -32.65
CA LEU A 143 1.81 5.24 -33.85
C LEU A 143 2.99 4.33 -34.20
N LYS A 144 2.75 3.37 -35.08
CA LYS A 144 3.76 2.43 -35.61
C LYS A 144 3.93 2.63 -37.12
N PRO A 145 5.10 2.32 -37.70
CA PRO A 145 5.24 2.22 -39.15
C PRO A 145 4.18 1.29 -39.75
N GLY A 146 3.60 1.65 -40.90
CA GLY A 146 2.47 0.95 -41.53
C GLY A 146 1.08 1.28 -40.95
N THR A 147 0.97 2.24 -40.02
CA THR A 147 -0.36 2.67 -39.53
C THR A 147 -1.05 3.54 -40.57
N LYS A 148 -2.26 3.17 -41.01
CA LYS A 148 -3.08 3.96 -41.95
C LYS A 148 -3.42 5.35 -41.41
N ILE A 149 -3.12 6.40 -42.19
CA ILE A 149 -3.35 7.81 -41.81
C ILE A 149 -4.81 8.19 -42.10
N THR A 150 -5.71 7.90 -41.16
CA THR A 150 -7.12 8.30 -41.25
C THR A 150 -7.38 9.67 -40.61
N GLN A 151 -8.43 10.37 -41.06
CA GLN A 151 -8.89 11.62 -40.43
C GLN A 151 -9.31 11.42 -38.96
N ASN A 152 -9.80 10.22 -38.61
CA ASN A 152 -10.07 9.83 -37.22
C ASN A 152 -8.79 9.73 -36.39
N LEU A 153 -7.69 9.19 -36.93
CA LEU A 153 -6.39 9.17 -36.26
C LEU A 153 -5.87 10.60 -36.02
N ILE A 154 -5.89 11.45 -37.05
CA ILE A 154 -5.47 12.86 -36.96
C ILE A 154 -6.28 13.61 -35.90
N SER A 155 -7.60 13.43 -35.89
CA SER A 155 -8.51 14.07 -34.92
C SER A 155 -8.27 13.55 -33.50
N SER A 156 -8.11 12.22 -33.34
CA SER A 156 -7.79 11.60 -32.06
C SER A 156 -6.46 12.10 -31.49
N LEU A 157 -5.42 12.26 -32.31
CA LEU A 157 -4.14 12.83 -31.88
C LEU A 157 -4.29 14.30 -31.45
N LYS A 158 -5.00 15.10 -32.25
CA LYS A 158 -5.30 16.52 -31.95
C LYS A 158 -6.11 16.70 -30.67
N THR A 159 -6.87 15.70 -30.23
CA THR A 159 -7.60 15.73 -28.95
C THR A 159 -6.79 15.12 -27.80
N ASN A 160 -6.28 13.90 -27.96
CA ASN A 160 -5.70 13.10 -26.87
C ASN A 160 -4.38 13.68 -26.36
N ILE A 161 -3.46 14.07 -27.26
CA ILE A 161 -2.15 14.58 -26.85
C ILE A 161 -2.31 15.89 -26.05
N PRO A 162 -3.08 16.90 -26.51
CA PRO A 162 -3.43 18.06 -25.68
C PRO A 162 -4.11 17.70 -24.36
N LYS A 163 -5.14 16.83 -24.36
CA LYS A 163 -5.87 16.41 -23.14
C LYS A 163 -4.93 15.83 -22.08
N ASP A 164 -3.92 15.09 -22.51
CA ASP A 164 -2.87 14.54 -21.64
C ASP A 164 -1.91 15.57 -21.05
N TYR A 165 -1.71 16.72 -21.72
CA TYR A 165 -0.98 17.85 -21.18
C TYR A 165 -1.87 18.73 -20.28
N VAL A 166 -3.16 18.89 -20.61
CA VAL A 166 -4.16 19.54 -19.75
C VAL A 166 -4.22 18.85 -18.37
N LYS A 167 -4.30 17.51 -18.33
CA LYS A 167 -4.22 16.70 -17.07
C LYS A 167 -2.94 16.93 -16.24
N LYS A 168 -1.87 17.44 -16.86
CA LYS A 168 -0.58 17.78 -16.21
C LYS A 168 -0.52 19.26 -15.75
N GLY A 169 -1.52 20.08 -16.11
CA GLY A 169 -1.66 21.50 -15.80
C GLY A 169 -1.26 22.44 -16.94
N PHE A 170 -1.23 21.95 -18.18
CA PHE A 170 -0.91 22.73 -19.38
C PHE A 170 -2.20 22.95 -20.18
N ALA A 171 -2.98 23.96 -19.81
CA ALA A 171 -4.30 24.21 -20.39
C ALA A 171 -4.25 24.65 -21.86
N ASP A 172 -3.16 25.30 -22.27
CA ASP A 172 -2.94 25.85 -23.63
C ASP A 172 -2.15 24.89 -24.54
N ALA A 173 -2.19 23.59 -24.24
CA ALA A 173 -1.48 22.59 -25.03
C ALA A 173 -2.12 22.41 -26.41
N LYS A 174 -1.30 22.43 -27.46
CA LYS A 174 -1.71 22.23 -28.85
C LYS A 174 -0.68 21.41 -29.59
N ILE A 175 -1.11 20.71 -30.65
CA ILE A 175 -0.20 20.01 -31.55
C ILE A 175 -0.38 20.48 -32.99
N THR A 176 0.73 20.51 -33.73
CA THR A 176 0.75 20.70 -35.18
C THR A 176 1.47 19.50 -35.78
N ILE A 177 0.78 18.76 -36.64
CA ILE A 177 1.35 17.64 -37.40
C ILE A 177 1.92 18.23 -38.70
N GLN A 178 3.12 17.81 -39.06
CA GLN A 178 3.78 18.14 -40.33
C GLN A 178 4.14 16.85 -41.05
N ASP A 179 3.63 16.75 -42.28
CA ASP A 179 3.71 15.57 -43.11
C ASP A 179 4.86 15.72 -44.11
N LYS A 180 5.68 14.68 -44.24
CA LYS A 180 6.75 14.63 -45.25
C LYS A 180 6.77 13.23 -45.87
N VAL A 181 6.78 13.14 -47.20
CA VAL A 181 6.97 11.86 -47.89
C VAL A 181 8.30 11.24 -47.44
N ASN A 182 8.27 9.96 -47.07
CA ASN A 182 9.45 9.25 -46.60
C ASN A 182 10.48 9.11 -47.74
N ALA A 183 11.76 9.26 -47.43
CA ALA A 183 12.83 9.28 -48.44
C ALA A 183 13.17 7.89 -49.01
N SER A 184 12.72 6.81 -48.37
CA SER A 184 12.98 5.42 -48.76
C SER A 184 11.78 4.73 -49.41
N ASP A 185 10.55 5.14 -49.06
CA ASP A 185 9.32 4.60 -49.66
C ASP A 185 8.29 5.74 -49.89
N PRO A 186 7.97 6.09 -51.16
CA PRO A 186 6.96 7.10 -51.48
C PRO A 186 5.54 6.79 -50.97
N ALA A 187 5.21 5.54 -50.62
CA ALA A 187 3.93 5.17 -50.03
C ALA A 187 3.83 5.51 -48.53
N LEU A 188 4.96 5.78 -47.87
CA LEU A 188 5.04 6.13 -46.45
C LEU A 188 5.17 7.65 -46.24
N VAL A 189 4.54 8.14 -45.17
CA VAL A 189 4.62 9.55 -44.73
C VAL A 189 5.22 9.63 -43.35
N ASP A 190 6.36 10.31 -43.23
CA ASP A 190 6.97 10.66 -41.95
C ASP A 190 6.22 11.82 -41.30
N TRP A 191 5.95 11.69 -40.00
CA TRP A 191 5.21 12.69 -39.22
C TRP A 191 6.12 13.39 -38.21
N THR A 192 6.29 14.70 -38.38
CA THR A 192 6.86 15.57 -37.34
C THR A 192 5.72 16.21 -36.55
N ILE A 193 5.46 15.68 -35.35
CA ILE A 193 4.42 16.20 -34.46
C ILE A 193 5.05 17.23 -33.52
N ASN A 194 4.80 18.51 -33.80
CA ASN A 194 5.24 19.61 -32.96
C ASN A 194 4.24 19.81 -31.82
N VAL A 195 4.69 19.62 -30.58
CA VAL A 195 3.88 19.74 -29.36
C VAL A 195 4.25 21.03 -28.63
N ASP A 196 3.40 22.05 -28.75
CA ASP A 196 3.45 23.23 -27.91
C ASP A 196 2.63 22.97 -26.64
N LYS A 197 3.29 23.07 -25.49
CA LYS A 197 2.68 22.81 -24.18
C LYS A 197 2.12 24.10 -23.55
N GLY A 198 2.40 25.27 -24.13
CA GLY A 198 2.09 26.54 -23.51
C GLY A 198 2.74 26.73 -22.13
N LYS A 199 2.17 27.65 -21.35
CA LYS A 199 2.56 27.88 -19.94
C LYS A 199 1.74 26.96 -19.01
N ARG A 200 2.31 26.61 -17.86
CA ARG A 200 1.58 25.84 -16.84
C ARG A 200 0.60 26.77 -16.11
N VAL A 201 -0.70 26.54 -16.32
CA VAL A 201 -1.77 27.31 -15.70
C VAL A 201 -2.06 26.75 -14.31
N LYS A 202 -2.25 27.63 -13.33
CA LYS A 202 -2.55 27.29 -11.93
C LYS A 202 -3.86 27.94 -11.50
N ILE A 203 -4.46 27.41 -10.44
CA ILE A 203 -5.58 28.07 -9.76
C ILE A 203 -4.99 29.12 -8.80
N ASP A 204 -5.32 30.40 -8.98
CA ASP A 204 -4.85 31.50 -8.12
C ASP A 204 -5.75 31.65 -6.87
N HIS A 205 -7.08 31.67 -7.06
CA HIS A 205 -8.08 31.80 -5.99
C HIS A 205 -9.26 30.83 -6.17
N ILE A 206 -9.85 30.40 -5.05
CA ILE A 206 -11.13 29.67 -5.01
C ILE A 206 -12.01 30.38 -3.97
N GLU A 207 -13.11 30.95 -4.42
CA GLU A 207 -14.07 31.72 -3.62
C GLU A 207 -15.38 30.95 -3.47
N PHE A 208 -16.01 31.09 -2.30
CA PHE A 208 -17.32 30.54 -2.00
C PHE A 208 -18.27 31.70 -1.69
N GLU A 209 -19.47 31.66 -2.25
CA GLU A 209 -20.50 32.66 -2.01
C GLU A 209 -21.72 32.01 -1.38
N GLY A 210 -22.26 32.61 -0.31
CA GLY A 210 -23.48 32.14 0.36
C GLY A 210 -23.23 31.20 1.55
N ASN A 211 -21.97 30.89 1.86
CA ASN A 211 -21.57 30.21 3.08
C ASN A 211 -21.52 31.17 4.28
N GLN A 212 -22.44 31.03 5.23
CA GLN A 212 -22.51 31.85 6.44
C GLN A 212 -22.03 31.08 7.67
N ASN A 213 -22.38 29.80 7.76
CA ASN A 213 -22.08 28.94 8.90
C ASN A 213 -20.74 28.20 8.75
N VAL A 214 -20.27 27.99 7.52
CA VAL A 214 -19.00 27.29 7.25
C VAL A 214 -17.99 28.22 6.57
N THR A 215 -16.87 28.47 7.23
CA THR A 215 -15.83 29.33 6.67
C THR A 215 -15.19 28.73 5.41
N ASP A 216 -14.97 29.57 4.41
CA ASP A 216 -14.13 29.35 3.23
C ASP A 216 -12.92 28.43 3.44
N SER A 217 -12.16 28.68 4.50
CA SER A 217 -10.95 27.90 4.81
C SER A 217 -11.29 26.43 5.13
N LYS A 218 -12.42 26.16 5.80
CA LYS A 218 -12.90 24.79 6.02
C LYS A 218 -13.30 24.14 4.70
N LEU A 219 -14.07 24.83 3.84
CA LEU A 219 -14.47 24.32 2.51
C LEU A 219 -13.26 23.95 1.65
N ARG A 220 -12.27 24.86 1.53
CA ARG A 220 -11.00 24.65 0.80
C ARG A 220 -10.09 23.53 1.37
N ASN A 221 -10.28 23.13 2.61
CA ASN A 221 -9.45 22.11 3.27
C ASN A 221 -10.15 20.76 3.43
N LYS A 222 -11.49 20.73 3.56
CA LYS A 222 -12.29 19.53 3.86
C LYS A 222 -13.10 19.02 2.67
N ALA A 223 -13.69 19.91 1.87
CA ALA A 223 -14.42 19.55 0.66
C ALA A 223 -13.48 19.48 -0.56
N PHE A 224 -12.80 20.58 -0.88
CA PHE A 224 -11.93 20.70 -2.05
C PHE A 224 -10.56 20.05 -1.82
N LYS A 225 -10.53 18.71 -1.86
CA LYS A 225 -9.34 17.90 -1.57
C LYS A 225 -8.38 17.85 -2.76
N GLU A 226 -8.88 17.84 -3.99
CA GLU A 226 -8.07 17.67 -5.20
C GLU A 226 -7.76 19.01 -5.90
N THR A 227 -8.74 19.92 -5.93
CA THR A 227 -8.71 21.23 -6.57
C THR A 227 -8.22 22.29 -5.59
N LYS A 228 -6.98 22.76 -5.76
CA LYS A 228 -6.33 23.67 -4.79
C LYS A 228 -5.82 24.95 -5.41
N GLN A 229 -6.16 26.08 -4.78
CA GLN A 229 -5.50 27.35 -5.04
C GLN A 229 -4.02 27.32 -4.62
N LYS A 230 -3.22 28.15 -5.28
CA LYS A 230 -1.81 28.39 -4.96
C LYS A 230 -1.66 28.93 -3.52
N ARG A 231 -0.75 28.33 -2.73
CA ARG A 231 -0.35 28.81 -1.39
C ARG A 231 1.15 29.03 -1.31
N PHE A 232 1.59 29.99 -0.49
CA PHE A 232 3.00 30.32 -0.23
C PHE A 232 3.61 29.59 0.99
N SER A 233 2.81 28.85 1.76
CA SER A 233 3.24 28.11 2.96
C SER A 233 3.99 26.80 2.63
N ILE A 234 4.81 26.30 3.57
CA ILE A 234 5.58 25.04 3.49
C ILE A 234 4.79 23.83 2.94
N GLY A 235 3.51 23.66 3.33
CA GLY A 235 2.66 22.58 2.81
C GLY A 235 2.26 22.68 1.32
N GLY A 236 2.55 23.81 0.66
CA GLY A 236 2.24 24.06 -0.75
C GLY A 236 3.23 23.43 -1.74
N ILE A 237 4.41 22.99 -1.27
CA ILE A 237 5.42 22.33 -2.10
C ILE A 237 4.95 20.92 -2.54
N LEU A 238 4.11 20.27 -1.72
CA LEU A 238 3.72 18.87 -1.89
C LEU A 238 2.45 18.64 -2.73
N LYS A 239 1.66 19.67 -3.06
CA LYS A 239 0.35 19.49 -3.73
C LYS A 239 0.20 20.41 -4.95
N SER A 240 -0.16 19.82 -6.10
CA SER A 240 -0.25 20.55 -7.36
C SER A 240 -1.53 21.40 -7.47
N SER A 241 -1.38 22.73 -7.51
CA SER A 241 -2.48 23.69 -7.73
C SER A 241 -2.94 23.77 -9.19
N LYS A 242 -3.22 22.62 -9.81
CA LYS A 242 -3.66 22.49 -11.22
C LYS A 242 -5.19 22.34 -11.27
N PHE A 243 -5.82 22.88 -12.31
CA PHE A 243 -7.22 22.60 -12.61
C PHE A 243 -7.33 21.34 -13.46
N ILE A 244 -8.25 20.45 -13.10
CA ILE A 244 -8.69 19.28 -13.87
C ILE A 244 -10.20 19.20 -13.66
N ASP A 245 -10.97 19.24 -14.75
CA ASP A 245 -12.43 19.27 -14.66
C ASP A 245 -13.00 18.05 -13.91
N ASP A 246 -12.58 16.83 -14.29
CA ASP A 246 -12.95 15.59 -13.59
C ASP A 246 -12.81 15.70 -12.05
N LYS A 247 -11.70 16.27 -11.56
CA LYS A 247 -11.43 16.46 -10.13
C LYS A 247 -12.20 17.60 -9.49
N TYR A 248 -12.55 18.61 -10.27
CA TYR A 248 -13.40 19.69 -9.83
C TYR A 248 -14.86 19.23 -9.68
N GLN A 249 -15.37 18.35 -10.56
CA GLN A 249 -16.69 17.73 -10.38
C GLN A 249 -16.71 16.81 -9.13
N GLU A 250 -15.66 16.01 -8.90
CA GLU A 250 -15.49 15.22 -7.65
C GLU A 250 -15.51 16.11 -6.39
N ASP A 251 -14.82 17.26 -6.42
CA ASP A 251 -14.80 18.21 -5.29
C ASP A 251 -16.15 18.93 -5.11
N LYS A 252 -16.92 19.19 -6.17
CA LYS A 252 -18.29 19.74 -6.06
C LYS A 252 -19.23 18.76 -5.37
N GLN A 253 -19.17 17.47 -5.69
CA GLN A 253 -19.92 16.46 -4.92
C GLN A 253 -19.41 16.37 -3.47
N SER A 254 -18.09 16.44 -3.27
CA SER A 254 -17.49 16.45 -1.93
C SER A 254 -17.88 17.68 -1.09
N LEU A 255 -18.23 18.81 -1.72
CA LEU A 255 -18.75 20.01 -1.07
C LEU A 255 -20.16 19.77 -0.51
N ILE A 256 -21.06 19.24 -1.34
CA ILE A 256 -22.42 18.87 -0.90
C ILE A 256 -22.35 17.82 0.21
N ASN A 257 -21.55 16.77 0.03
CA ASN A 257 -21.36 15.72 1.04
C ASN A 257 -20.83 16.29 2.36
N TYR A 258 -19.94 17.30 2.34
CA TYR A 258 -19.43 17.94 3.55
C TYR A 258 -20.46 18.83 4.27
N TYR A 259 -21.40 19.44 3.54
CA TYR A 259 -22.54 20.14 4.13
C TYR A 259 -23.56 19.16 4.72
N ASN A 260 -23.89 18.11 3.97
CA ASN A 260 -24.76 17.02 4.43
C ASN A 260 -24.20 16.37 5.71
N SER A 261 -22.88 16.21 5.83
CA SER A 261 -22.26 15.67 7.06
C SER A 261 -22.24 16.62 8.26
N LEU A 262 -22.69 17.86 8.09
CA LEU A 262 -22.84 18.86 9.16
C LEU A 262 -24.31 19.12 9.53
N GLY A 263 -25.25 18.35 8.96
CA GLY A 263 -26.70 18.52 9.15
C GLY A 263 -27.40 19.37 8.07
N TYR A 264 -26.68 19.91 7.08
CA TYR A 264 -27.26 20.80 6.07
C TYR A 264 -27.80 20.01 4.87
N ARG A 265 -28.90 19.28 5.06
CA ARG A 265 -29.50 18.43 4.01
C ARG A 265 -29.88 19.19 2.74
N ASP A 266 -30.45 20.39 2.88
CA ASP A 266 -30.95 21.18 1.75
C ASP A 266 -29.83 21.95 1.02
N ALA A 267 -28.56 21.67 1.35
CA ALA A 267 -27.42 22.35 0.78
C ALA A 267 -27.27 22.06 -0.71
N LYS A 268 -27.10 23.12 -1.52
CA LYS A 268 -26.93 22.99 -2.97
C LYS A 268 -26.01 24.05 -3.55
N ILE A 269 -25.28 23.68 -4.59
CA ILE A 269 -24.58 24.62 -5.45
C ILE A 269 -25.63 25.28 -6.36
N VAL A 270 -25.73 26.60 -6.30
CA VAL A 270 -26.67 27.40 -7.09
C VAL A 270 -26.10 27.69 -8.46
N SER A 271 -24.81 27.99 -8.53
CA SER A 271 -24.06 28.23 -9.75
C SER A 271 -22.57 28.13 -9.48
N ASP A 272 -21.79 27.69 -10.45
CA ASP A 272 -20.34 27.76 -10.39
C ASP A 272 -19.73 28.34 -11.66
N SER A 273 -18.61 29.04 -11.52
CA SER A 273 -17.93 29.69 -12.64
C SER A 273 -16.42 29.53 -12.52
N VAL A 274 -15.79 29.27 -13.67
CA VAL A 274 -14.35 29.10 -13.82
C VAL A 274 -13.87 29.95 -14.99
N TRP A 275 -13.06 30.97 -14.72
CA TRP A 275 -12.53 31.87 -15.75
C TRP A 275 -11.01 32.02 -15.63
N ARG A 276 -10.42 32.72 -16.61
CA ARG A 276 -9.00 33.09 -16.56
C ARG A 276 -8.81 34.54 -16.18
N ASN A 277 -7.94 34.78 -15.22
CA ASN A 277 -7.61 36.13 -14.77
C ASN A 277 -6.57 36.81 -15.67
N LYS A 278 -6.27 38.09 -15.41
CA LYS A 278 -5.29 38.89 -16.17
C LYS A 278 -3.87 38.29 -16.20
N ARG A 279 -3.56 37.32 -15.35
CA ARG A 279 -2.27 36.60 -15.30
C ARG A 279 -2.29 35.25 -16.04
N ASN A 280 -3.39 34.93 -16.72
CA ASN A 280 -3.66 33.63 -17.36
C ASN A 280 -3.66 32.45 -16.35
N ASN A 281 -4.07 32.70 -15.10
CA ASN A 281 -4.38 31.67 -14.10
C ASN A 281 -5.89 31.47 -14.01
N TYR A 282 -6.32 30.30 -13.49
CA TYR A 282 -7.73 30.04 -13.20
C TYR A 282 -8.17 30.70 -11.89
N GLU A 283 -9.36 31.29 -11.92
CA GLU A 283 -10.15 31.67 -10.76
C GLU A 283 -11.44 30.85 -10.77
N ILE A 284 -11.89 30.43 -9.58
CA ILE A 284 -13.06 29.58 -9.39
C ILE A 284 -13.95 30.27 -8.35
N ASN A 285 -15.23 30.45 -8.67
CA ASN A 285 -16.25 30.91 -7.74
C ASN A 285 -17.37 29.87 -7.69
N VAL A 286 -17.75 29.45 -6.48
CA VAL A 286 -18.83 28.48 -6.24
C VAL A 286 -19.86 29.13 -5.34
N LYS A 287 -21.02 29.43 -5.92
CA LYS A 287 -22.18 29.96 -5.19
C LYS A 287 -23.02 28.83 -4.65
N LEU A 288 -23.26 28.84 -3.35
CA LEU A 288 -23.98 27.81 -2.62
C LEU A 288 -25.12 28.40 -1.79
N ASN A 289 -26.11 27.58 -1.53
CA ASN A 289 -27.13 27.80 -0.52
C ASN A 289 -26.91 26.73 0.54
N GLU A 290 -26.60 27.13 1.79
CA GLU A 290 -26.37 26.18 2.90
C GLU A 290 -27.66 25.47 3.33
N GLY A 291 -28.83 26.07 3.10
CA GLY A 291 -30.10 25.53 3.62
C GLY A 291 -30.19 25.59 5.14
N LYS A 292 -31.13 24.83 5.71
CA LYS A 292 -31.30 24.68 7.16
C LYS A 292 -30.49 23.51 7.70
N LYS A 293 -30.17 23.58 9.00
CA LYS A 293 -29.53 22.49 9.73
C LYS A 293 -30.58 21.59 10.37
N TYR A 294 -30.47 20.29 10.12
CA TYR A 294 -31.38 19.26 10.59
C TYR A 294 -30.75 18.34 11.65
N TYR A 295 -31.63 17.75 12.45
CA TYR A 295 -31.32 16.83 13.54
C TYR A 295 -32.03 15.49 13.33
N ILE A 296 -31.49 14.42 13.89
CA ILE A 296 -32.06 13.08 13.83
C ILE A 296 -33.31 13.03 14.71
N GLY A 297 -34.45 12.74 14.09
CA GLY A 297 -35.73 12.49 14.76
C GLY A 297 -35.83 11.05 15.24
N ASP A 298 -36.99 10.42 15.02
CA ASP A 298 -37.17 9.00 15.31
C ASP A 298 -36.57 8.14 14.19
N VAL A 299 -35.82 7.10 14.57
CA VAL A 299 -35.25 6.10 13.67
C VAL A 299 -36.04 4.80 13.83
N THR A 300 -36.66 4.33 12.75
CA THR A 300 -37.44 3.07 12.75
C THR A 300 -36.84 2.07 11.77
N PHE A 301 -36.69 0.82 12.20
CA PHE A 301 -36.26 -0.28 11.34
C PHE A 301 -37.49 -1.05 10.84
N THR A 302 -37.47 -1.47 9.58
CA THR A 302 -38.52 -2.29 8.97
C THR A 302 -37.89 -3.44 8.19
N GLY A 303 -38.45 -4.64 8.35
CA GLY A 303 -37.98 -5.85 7.65
C GLY A 303 -36.78 -6.57 8.28
N ASN A 304 -36.32 -6.18 9.48
CA ASN A 304 -35.37 -6.97 10.26
C ASN A 304 -36.07 -8.10 11.03
N THR A 305 -35.90 -9.35 10.60
CA THR A 305 -36.37 -10.54 11.32
C THR A 305 -35.22 -11.34 11.94
N VAL A 306 -34.01 -11.23 11.37
CA VAL A 306 -32.80 -11.94 11.83
C VAL A 306 -32.16 -11.27 13.05
N TYR A 307 -32.23 -9.94 13.15
CA TYR A 307 -31.62 -9.17 14.23
C TYR A 307 -32.64 -8.28 14.97
N ALA A 308 -32.55 -8.30 16.30
CA ALA A 308 -33.33 -7.41 17.16
C ALA A 308 -33.00 -5.93 16.91
N THR A 309 -34.04 -5.09 16.90
CA THR A 309 -33.95 -3.66 16.62
C THR A 309 -32.99 -2.93 17.55
N GLU A 310 -32.91 -3.34 18.82
CA GLU A 310 -32.03 -2.77 19.85
C GLU A 310 -30.55 -3.06 19.56
N TYR A 311 -30.25 -4.17 18.88
CA TYR A 311 -28.90 -4.49 18.43
C TYR A 311 -28.51 -3.59 17.25
N LEU A 312 -29.41 -3.44 16.26
CA LEU A 312 -29.17 -2.58 15.09
C LEU A 312 -29.06 -1.10 15.47
N GLN A 313 -29.90 -0.60 16.39
CA GLN A 313 -29.81 0.77 16.92
C GLN A 313 -28.48 1.02 17.64
N ARG A 314 -27.98 0.04 18.42
CA ARG A 314 -26.68 0.15 19.09
C ARG A 314 -25.51 0.13 18.10
N LEU A 315 -25.61 -0.66 17.03
CA LEU A 315 -24.61 -0.72 15.96
C LEU A 315 -24.55 0.59 15.15
N LEU A 316 -25.74 1.16 14.85
CA LEU A 316 -25.89 2.43 14.16
C LEU A 316 -25.26 3.60 14.93
N GLY A 317 -25.34 3.59 16.26
CA GLY A 317 -24.62 4.51 17.16
C GLY A 317 -25.20 5.93 17.30
N TYR A 318 -26.13 6.32 16.43
CA TYR A 318 -26.86 7.59 16.49
C TYR A 318 -28.04 7.56 17.48
N LYS A 319 -28.38 8.72 18.03
CA LYS A 319 -29.51 8.95 18.94
C LYS A 319 -30.41 10.09 18.44
N LYS A 320 -31.67 10.08 18.89
CA LYS A 320 -32.60 11.19 18.68
C LYS A 320 -32.03 12.49 19.26
N GLY A 321 -32.02 13.54 18.46
CA GLY A 321 -31.43 14.85 18.80
C GLY A 321 -29.98 15.04 18.35
N ASP A 322 -29.30 14.01 17.85
CA ASP A 322 -27.98 14.18 17.21
C ASP A 322 -28.11 14.99 15.91
N ILE A 323 -27.00 15.57 15.44
CA ILE A 323 -26.96 16.26 14.14
C ILE A 323 -27.15 15.22 13.02
N TYR A 324 -27.97 15.53 12.01
CA TYR A 324 -28.19 14.62 10.88
C TYR A 324 -27.00 14.60 9.90
N ASP A 325 -25.93 13.90 10.27
CA ASP A 325 -24.83 13.56 9.35
C ASP A 325 -25.31 12.49 8.37
N ALA A 326 -25.91 12.91 7.25
CA ALA A 326 -26.44 11.97 6.26
C ALA A 326 -25.35 11.05 5.67
N VAL A 327 -24.11 11.52 5.55
CA VAL A 327 -23.00 10.74 4.97
C VAL A 327 -22.52 9.68 5.96
N GLY A 328 -22.29 10.07 7.21
CA GLY A 328 -21.92 9.16 8.30
C GLY A 328 -23.03 8.19 8.67
N PHE A 329 -24.29 8.61 8.60
CA PHE A 329 -25.45 7.76 8.81
C PHE A 329 -25.57 6.71 7.72
N ASN A 330 -25.61 7.12 6.45
CA ASN A 330 -25.73 6.19 5.32
C ASN A 330 -24.55 5.21 5.25
N LYS A 331 -23.35 5.65 5.65
CA LYS A 331 -22.18 4.78 5.82
C LYS A 331 -22.34 3.75 6.96
N LYS A 332 -22.94 4.12 8.10
CA LYS A 332 -23.25 3.16 9.18
C LYS A 332 -24.41 2.22 8.87
N VAL A 333 -25.26 2.58 7.92
CA VAL A 333 -26.29 1.71 7.35
C VAL A 333 -25.72 0.75 6.29
N GLY A 334 -24.70 1.20 5.54
CA GLY A 334 -24.00 0.41 4.51
C GLY A 334 -24.53 0.64 3.09
N GLU A 335 -25.03 1.86 2.80
CA GLU A 335 -25.56 2.24 1.48
C GLU A 335 -24.52 2.11 0.35
N ASP A 336 -23.23 2.34 0.66
CA ASP A 336 -22.10 2.17 -0.27
C ASP A 336 -21.87 0.71 -0.72
N GLY A 337 -22.58 -0.24 -0.11
CA GLY A 337 -22.35 -1.69 -0.20
C GLY A 337 -21.45 -2.22 0.93
N GLY A 338 -21.23 -1.44 1.98
CA GLY A 338 -20.26 -1.66 3.05
C GLY A 338 -18.81 -1.66 2.60
N LYS A 339 -18.47 -0.94 1.53
CA LYS A 339 -17.11 -0.98 0.97
C LYS A 339 -16.08 -0.38 1.91
N GLU A 340 -16.48 0.60 2.72
CA GLU A 340 -15.55 1.33 3.60
C GLU A 340 -15.57 0.94 5.09
N ASP A 341 -16.62 0.30 5.60
CA ASP A 341 -16.75 -0.06 7.03
C ASP A 341 -17.30 -1.49 7.17
N ASP A 342 -16.56 -2.39 7.81
CA ASP A 342 -17.01 -3.77 8.07
C ASP A 342 -17.96 -3.87 9.29
N SER A 343 -18.16 -2.76 10.02
CA SER A 343 -19.04 -2.65 11.20
C SER A 343 -20.39 -2.01 10.92
N ASP A 344 -20.74 -1.76 9.66
CA ASP A 344 -22.07 -1.28 9.29
C ASP A 344 -23.14 -2.40 9.30
N ILE A 345 -24.41 -1.99 9.24
CA ILE A 345 -25.55 -2.92 9.30
C ILE A 345 -25.49 -3.92 8.13
N LYS A 346 -25.24 -3.45 6.91
CA LYS A 346 -25.18 -4.32 5.73
C LYS A 346 -24.07 -5.36 5.82
N SER A 347 -22.89 -5.01 6.32
CA SER A 347 -21.77 -5.94 6.51
C SER A 347 -22.10 -7.02 7.53
N VAL A 348 -22.84 -6.68 8.60
CA VAL A 348 -23.31 -7.68 9.56
C VAL A 348 -24.23 -8.72 8.90
N TYR A 349 -25.15 -8.30 8.04
CA TYR A 349 -25.94 -9.22 7.21
C TYR A 349 -25.08 -10.05 6.24
N MET A 350 -24.18 -9.40 5.49
CA MET A 350 -23.26 -10.06 4.53
C MET A 350 -22.26 -11.03 5.20
N ASN A 351 -21.97 -10.88 6.48
CA ASN A 351 -21.12 -11.79 7.25
C ASN A 351 -21.88 -13.01 7.80
N ASN A 352 -23.21 -13.00 7.73
CA ASN A 352 -24.10 -14.09 8.12
C ASN A 352 -24.82 -14.72 6.90
N GLY A 353 -24.20 -14.68 5.72
CA GLY A 353 -24.72 -15.32 4.50
C GLY A 353 -25.60 -14.44 3.61
N TYR A 354 -26.14 -13.33 4.10
CA TYR A 354 -27.13 -12.52 3.37
C TYR A 354 -26.48 -11.60 2.33
N LEU A 355 -25.86 -12.19 1.30
CA LEU A 355 -25.18 -11.50 0.20
C LEU A 355 -26.11 -10.58 -0.59
N PHE A 356 -27.34 -11.04 -0.85
CA PHE A 356 -28.35 -10.31 -1.62
C PHE A 356 -29.18 -9.33 -0.78
N SER A 357 -28.83 -9.15 0.51
CA SER A 357 -29.52 -8.19 1.37
C SER A 357 -29.40 -6.76 0.85
N SER A 358 -30.49 -6.02 0.98
CA SER A 358 -30.52 -4.57 0.78
C SER A 358 -30.92 -3.87 2.07
N VAL A 359 -30.17 -2.84 2.42
CA VAL A 359 -30.39 -2.00 3.58
C VAL A 359 -30.40 -0.57 3.05
N THR A 360 -31.57 0.06 3.05
CA THR A 360 -31.79 1.36 2.43
C THR A 360 -32.32 2.34 3.47
N PRO A 361 -31.56 3.41 3.81
CA PRO A 361 -32.09 4.49 4.63
C PRO A 361 -33.03 5.35 3.77
N VAL A 362 -34.22 5.66 4.29
CA VAL A 362 -35.15 6.60 3.66
C VAL A 362 -35.61 7.66 4.66
N GLU A 363 -35.73 8.90 4.21
CA GLU A 363 -36.37 9.95 5.00
C GLU A 363 -37.88 9.73 5.02
N LYS A 364 -38.43 9.39 6.19
CA LYS A 364 -39.85 9.08 6.36
C LYS A 364 -40.71 10.33 6.46
N SER A 365 -40.23 11.33 7.18
CA SER A 365 -40.89 12.64 7.31
C SER A 365 -39.93 13.68 7.90
N VAL A 366 -40.28 14.96 7.68
CA VAL A 366 -39.57 16.11 8.25
C VAL A 366 -40.54 16.86 9.13
N THR A 367 -40.19 17.10 10.39
CA THR A 367 -41.07 17.79 11.35
C THR A 367 -40.28 18.92 12.01
N GLY A 368 -40.49 20.15 11.54
CA GLY A 368 -39.62 21.28 11.87
C GLY A 368 -38.20 21.00 11.38
N ASP A 369 -37.23 21.06 12.29
CA ASP A 369 -35.81 20.82 12.02
C ASP A 369 -35.39 19.37 12.34
N ALA A 370 -36.34 18.46 12.61
CA ALA A 370 -36.07 17.03 12.84
C ALA A 370 -36.44 16.18 11.60
N VAL A 371 -35.53 15.27 11.20
CA VAL A 371 -35.73 14.29 10.12
C VAL A 371 -35.95 12.92 10.72
N ASN A 372 -37.14 12.36 10.52
CA ASN A 372 -37.45 10.98 10.93
C ASN A 372 -36.98 10.02 9.84
N LEU A 373 -36.25 8.97 10.23
CA LEU A 373 -35.55 8.07 9.32
C LEU A 373 -36.14 6.66 9.44
N GLU A 374 -36.36 6.01 8.30
CA GLU A 374 -36.74 4.61 8.23
C GLU A 374 -35.62 3.83 7.56
N ILE A 375 -35.08 2.80 8.22
CA ILE A 375 -34.09 1.90 7.63
C ILE A 375 -34.86 0.66 7.16
N ARG A 376 -35.06 0.58 5.84
CA ARG A 376 -35.72 -0.55 5.19
C ARG A 376 -34.72 -1.64 4.91
N ILE A 377 -34.95 -2.80 5.50
CA ILE A 377 -34.12 -3.99 5.34
C ILE A 377 -34.93 -5.02 4.55
N ASN A 378 -34.37 -5.51 3.46
CA ASN A 378 -34.79 -6.75 2.84
C ASN A 378 -33.62 -7.73 3.00
N GLU A 379 -33.80 -8.71 3.89
CA GLU A 379 -32.74 -9.64 4.32
C GLU A 379 -32.38 -10.61 3.19
N GLY A 380 -33.37 -11.06 2.41
CA GLY A 380 -33.20 -12.09 1.38
C GLY A 380 -32.87 -13.46 1.96
N GLU A 381 -32.51 -14.41 1.09
CA GLU A 381 -32.05 -15.74 1.50
C GLU A 381 -30.53 -15.76 1.72
N GLN A 382 -30.07 -16.75 2.49
CA GLN A 382 -28.64 -16.93 2.74
C GLN A 382 -27.96 -17.55 1.52
N ALA A 383 -26.87 -16.92 1.06
CA ALA A 383 -26.04 -17.42 -0.02
C ALA A 383 -24.91 -18.33 0.48
N THR A 384 -24.55 -19.33 -0.33
CA THR A 384 -23.40 -20.21 -0.08
C THR A 384 -22.36 -20.11 -1.21
N TRP A 385 -21.10 -20.42 -0.89
CA TRP A 385 -20.06 -20.56 -1.91
C TRP A 385 -20.33 -21.81 -2.77
N ASN A 386 -20.38 -21.66 -4.09
CA ASN A 386 -20.52 -22.80 -5.00
C ASN A 386 -19.15 -23.21 -5.55
N LYS A 387 -18.45 -22.33 -6.27
CA LYS A 387 -17.08 -22.58 -6.75
C LYS A 387 -16.08 -21.57 -6.19
N VAL A 388 -14.98 -22.09 -5.69
CA VAL A 388 -13.81 -21.32 -5.27
C VAL A 388 -12.64 -21.78 -6.13
N THR A 389 -12.16 -20.93 -7.03
CA THR A 389 -11.07 -21.22 -7.97
C THR A 389 -9.93 -20.23 -7.81
N TRP A 390 -8.76 -20.59 -8.34
CA TRP A 390 -7.59 -19.72 -8.40
C TRP A 390 -6.82 -19.96 -9.70
N GLN A 391 -6.02 -18.98 -10.12
CA GLN A 391 -5.17 -19.07 -11.30
C GLN A 391 -3.92 -18.19 -11.16
N GLY A 392 -2.83 -18.59 -11.82
CA GLY A 392 -1.58 -17.82 -11.91
C GLY A 392 -0.45 -18.28 -10.99
N ASN A 393 -0.65 -19.34 -10.20
CA ASN A 393 0.40 -20.06 -9.50
C ASN A 393 1.19 -20.96 -10.48
N THR A 394 2.29 -20.45 -11.03
CA THR A 394 3.12 -21.19 -12.01
C THR A 394 4.19 -22.08 -11.38
N THR A 395 4.65 -21.72 -10.18
CA THR A 395 5.70 -22.43 -9.43
C THR A 395 5.21 -22.97 -8.09
N THR A 396 4.18 -22.35 -7.52
CA THR A 396 3.56 -22.73 -6.25
C THR A 396 2.53 -23.84 -6.48
N HIS A 397 2.64 -24.94 -5.73
CA HIS A 397 1.67 -26.03 -5.81
C HIS A 397 0.28 -25.60 -5.32
N ASP A 398 -0.76 -26.11 -5.97
CA ASP A 398 -2.18 -25.80 -5.67
C ASP A 398 -2.58 -25.94 -4.20
N HIS A 399 -2.06 -26.96 -3.52
CA HIS A 399 -2.35 -27.20 -2.10
C HIS A 399 -1.90 -26.05 -1.18
N VAL A 400 -0.91 -25.25 -1.60
CA VAL A 400 -0.41 -24.08 -0.86
C VAL A 400 -1.38 -22.91 -0.95
N VAL A 401 -2.02 -22.72 -2.11
CA VAL A 401 -3.09 -21.74 -2.28
C VAL A 401 -4.34 -22.22 -1.54
N LEU A 402 -4.79 -23.45 -1.83
CA LEU A 402 -5.99 -24.05 -1.24
C LEU A 402 -6.03 -23.99 0.29
N ARG A 403 -4.92 -24.30 0.97
CA ARG A 403 -4.85 -24.25 2.44
C ARG A 403 -5.03 -22.84 3.02
N ALA A 404 -4.74 -21.79 2.26
CA ALA A 404 -4.90 -20.40 2.68
C ALA A 404 -6.25 -19.77 2.30
N LEU A 405 -7.07 -20.44 1.48
CA LEU A 405 -8.41 -19.98 1.17
C LEU A 405 -9.32 -20.25 2.36
N ARG A 406 -9.87 -19.20 2.96
CA ARG A 406 -10.87 -19.31 4.04
C ARG A 406 -12.28 -19.50 3.49
N THR A 407 -12.54 -19.03 2.26
CA THR A 407 -13.76 -19.31 1.49
C THR A 407 -13.73 -20.75 0.97
N LYS A 408 -14.70 -21.59 1.35
CA LYS A 408 -14.82 -22.98 0.86
C LYS A 408 -16.19 -23.26 0.26
N PRO A 409 -16.29 -24.08 -0.82
CA PRO A 409 -17.56 -24.56 -1.35
C PRO A 409 -18.47 -25.16 -0.26
N GLY A 410 -19.77 -24.85 -0.33
CA GLY A 410 -20.78 -25.29 0.63
C GLY A 410 -20.85 -24.49 1.93
N GLU A 411 -19.85 -23.67 2.26
CA GLU A 411 -19.92 -22.78 3.43
C GLU A 411 -20.76 -21.53 3.12
N LEU A 412 -21.43 -20.98 4.16
CA LEU A 412 -22.16 -19.72 4.07
C LEU A 412 -21.24 -18.58 3.61
N PHE A 413 -21.77 -17.68 2.78
CA PHE A 413 -21.06 -16.49 2.34
C PHE A 413 -20.68 -15.61 3.54
N LYS A 414 -19.40 -15.20 3.60
CA LYS A 414 -18.88 -14.26 4.60
C LYS A 414 -17.92 -13.29 3.95
N LYS A 415 -18.29 -12.01 3.92
CA LYS A 415 -17.46 -10.93 3.39
C LYS A 415 -16.12 -10.80 4.14
N THR A 416 -16.09 -10.98 5.46
CA THR A 416 -14.85 -10.97 6.26
C THR A 416 -13.82 -12.01 5.78
N GLU A 417 -14.27 -13.19 5.37
CA GLU A 417 -13.37 -14.28 4.98
C GLU A 417 -12.73 -14.05 3.60
N ILE A 418 -13.38 -13.30 2.71
CA ILE A 418 -12.76 -12.81 1.46
C ILE A 418 -11.60 -11.85 1.79
N LYS A 419 -11.85 -10.87 2.66
CA LYS A 419 -10.86 -9.88 3.08
C LYS A 419 -9.68 -10.54 3.80
N ARG A 420 -9.95 -11.50 4.69
CA ARG A 420 -8.92 -12.31 5.36
C ARG A 420 -8.13 -13.16 4.36
N THR A 421 -8.79 -13.85 3.42
CA THR A 421 -8.13 -14.63 2.36
C THR A 421 -7.21 -13.74 1.50
N TYR A 422 -7.64 -12.54 1.12
CA TYR A 422 -6.79 -11.57 0.42
C TYR A 422 -5.52 -11.24 1.22
N PHE A 423 -5.63 -11.00 2.54
CA PHE A 423 -4.48 -10.72 3.40
C PHE A 423 -3.58 -11.95 3.60
N ASP A 424 -4.14 -13.15 3.75
CA ASP A 424 -3.37 -14.39 3.89
C ASP A 424 -2.56 -14.67 2.60
N LEU A 425 -3.17 -14.52 1.42
CA LEU A 425 -2.51 -14.65 0.11
C LEU A 425 -1.47 -13.54 -0.13
N ALA A 426 -1.76 -12.29 0.22
CA ALA A 426 -0.81 -11.18 0.11
C ALA A 426 0.37 -11.32 1.09
N GLY A 427 0.13 -11.91 2.27
CA GLY A 427 1.12 -12.14 3.32
C GLY A 427 2.17 -13.19 2.99
N MET A 428 1.85 -14.16 2.12
CA MET A 428 2.74 -15.25 1.69
C MET A 428 4.09 -14.80 1.11
N SER A 429 4.24 -13.53 0.72
CA SER A 429 5.50 -12.95 0.26
C SER A 429 6.10 -13.53 -1.04
N PHE A 430 5.46 -14.54 -1.65
CA PHE A 430 5.75 -15.04 -3.01
C PHE A 430 4.66 -14.71 -4.05
N PHE A 431 3.53 -14.13 -3.65
CA PHE A 431 2.58 -13.44 -4.54
C PHE A 431 2.77 -11.91 -4.48
N ASP A 432 2.40 -11.19 -5.54
CA ASP A 432 2.35 -9.72 -5.56
C ASP A 432 1.04 -9.20 -4.93
N PRO A 433 1.07 -8.54 -3.75
CA PRO A 433 -0.12 -8.01 -3.08
C PRO A 433 -0.93 -7.01 -3.91
N GLN A 434 -0.30 -6.32 -4.86
CA GLN A 434 -0.99 -5.36 -5.73
C GLN A 434 -1.73 -6.02 -6.90
N GLN A 435 -1.45 -7.30 -7.16
CA GLN A 435 -2.02 -8.06 -8.28
C GLN A 435 -2.86 -9.27 -7.85
N VAL A 436 -3.09 -9.46 -6.54
CA VAL A 436 -4.12 -10.39 -6.04
C VAL A 436 -5.50 -9.82 -6.37
N GLY A 437 -6.10 -10.33 -7.44
CA GLY A 437 -7.44 -9.96 -7.89
C GLY A 437 -8.50 -10.92 -7.39
N GLN A 438 -9.66 -10.38 -7.00
CA GLN A 438 -10.87 -11.14 -6.68
C GLN A 438 -11.93 -10.90 -7.76
N ASP A 439 -12.47 -11.97 -8.34
CA ASP A 439 -13.54 -11.96 -9.34
C ASP A 439 -14.72 -12.72 -8.73
N ILE A 440 -15.70 -11.98 -8.20
CA ILE A 440 -16.84 -12.51 -7.45
C ILE A 440 -18.07 -12.48 -8.37
N GLN A 441 -18.66 -13.64 -8.59
CA GLN A 441 -19.76 -13.85 -9.53
C GLN A 441 -20.98 -14.39 -8.77
N PRO A 442 -21.85 -13.49 -8.27
CA PRO A 442 -23.04 -13.89 -7.53
C PRO A 442 -24.15 -14.37 -8.47
N ASN A 443 -24.80 -15.47 -8.12
CA ASN A 443 -25.95 -16.03 -8.81
C ASN A 443 -27.18 -15.99 -7.88
N GLN A 444 -28.09 -15.06 -8.16
CA GLN A 444 -29.30 -14.83 -7.37
C GLN A 444 -30.38 -15.91 -7.55
N GLN A 445 -30.33 -16.72 -8.62
CA GLN A 445 -31.35 -17.76 -8.85
C GLN A 445 -31.15 -18.97 -7.93
N ASP A 446 -29.89 -19.37 -7.74
CA ASP A 446 -29.53 -20.54 -6.91
C ASP A 446 -29.10 -20.15 -5.48
N ASN A 447 -29.15 -18.85 -5.13
CA ASN A 447 -28.51 -18.28 -3.94
C ASN A 447 -27.04 -18.74 -3.76
N THR A 448 -26.29 -18.77 -4.84
CA THR A 448 -24.88 -19.17 -4.83
C THR A 448 -23.97 -18.02 -5.24
N VAL A 449 -22.69 -18.15 -4.91
CA VAL A 449 -21.67 -17.22 -5.36
C VAL A 449 -20.37 -17.97 -5.66
N ASP A 450 -19.80 -17.64 -6.81
CA ASP A 450 -18.51 -18.14 -7.25
C ASP A 450 -17.43 -17.06 -7.03
N ILE A 451 -16.20 -17.49 -6.74
CA ILE A 451 -15.05 -16.60 -6.63
C ILE A 451 -13.82 -17.20 -7.32
N ASN A 452 -13.19 -16.41 -8.20
CA ASN A 452 -11.92 -16.73 -8.83
C ASN A 452 -10.81 -15.79 -8.34
N TRP A 453 -9.79 -16.35 -7.71
CA TRP A 453 -8.60 -15.64 -7.23
C TRP A 453 -7.53 -15.58 -8.31
N LYS A 454 -7.27 -14.36 -8.82
CA LYS A 454 -6.24 -14.10 -9.84
C LYS A 454 -4.95 -13.74 -9.12
N LEU A 455 -3.95 -14.61 -9.21
CA LEU A 455 -2.67 -14.48 -8.52
C LEU A 455 -1.56 -14.17 -9.53
N VAL A 456 -0.54 -13.44 -9.08
CA VAL A 456 0.69 -13.20 -9.83
C VAL A 456 1.86 -13.50 -8.90
N GLU A 457 2.67 -14.49 -9.27
CA GLU A 457 3.89 -14.84 -8.53
C GLU A 457 4.98 -13.79 -8.70
N LYS A 458 5.74 -13.55 -7.63
CA LYS A 458 6.92 -12.70 -7.60
C LYS A 458 8.12 -13.48 -7.04
N GLY A 459 9.32 -12.93 -7.17
CA GLY A 459 10.53 -13.52 -6.59
C GLY A 459 10.37 -13.81 -5.09
N SER A 460 10.32 -15.09 -4.73
CA SER A 460 10.12 -15.60 -3.36
C SER A 460 11.39 -15.54 -2.49
N SER A 461 12.55 -15.49 -3.14
CA SER A 461 13.88 -15.38 -2.54
C SER A 461 14.22 -13.93 -2.21
N GLN A 462 14.58 -13.66 -0.95
CA GLN A 462 14.91 -12.33 -0.44
C GLN A 462 16.33 -12.29 0.10
N VAL A 463 17.11 -11.30 -0.36
CA VAL A 463 18.41 -10.94 0.23
C VAL A 463 18.17 -9.79 1.20
N GLN A 464 18.45 -10.01 2.47
CA GLN A 464 18.29 -9.05 3.56
C GLN A 464 19.67 -8.54 3.96
N LEU A 465 19.99 -7.29 3.61
CA LEU A 465 21.18 -6.59 4.08
C LEU A 465 20.73 -5.55 5.11
N GLN A 466 21.02 -5.81 6.37
CA GLN A 466 20.68 -4.92 7.48
C GLN A 466 21.96 -4.40 8.14
N ALA A 467 21.93 -3.12 8.51
CA ALA A 467 22.94 -2.48 9.34
C ALA A 467 22.27 -2.08 10.66
N GLY A 468 22.94 -2.37 11.78
CA GLY A 468 22.56 -2.03 13.15
C GLY A 468 23.60 -1.08 13.75
N TYR A 469 23.15 -0.06 14.48
CA TYR A 469 24.03 0.73 15.35
C TYR A 469 23.33 0.94 16.70
N GLY A 470 24.01 0.59 17.79
CA GLY A 470 23.45 0.63 19.13
C GLY A 470 24.44 0.11 20.18
N GLY A 471 24.34 0.63 21.41
CA GLY A 471 25.27 0.25 22.49
C GLY A 471 26.74 0.46 22.12
N ASN A 472 27.05 1.55 21.40
CA ASN A 472 28.35 1.91 20.85
C ASN A 472 28.97 0.89 19.86
N SER A 473 28.23 -0.10 19.38
CA SER A 473 28.71 -1.07 18.38
C SER A 473 27.90 -0.99 17.08
N PHE A 474 28.57 -1.27 15.96
CA PHE A 474 27.92 -1.57 14.68
C PHE A 474 27.70 -3.09 14.54
N ILE A 475 26.58 -3.48 13.94
CA ILE A 475 26.20 -4.89 13.69
C ILE A 475 25.67 -5.00 12.26
N GLY A 476 26.43 -5.63 11.36
CA GLY A 476 25.96 -6.00 10.03
C GLY A 476 25.25 -7.36 10.06
N THR A 477 24.16 -7.50 9.30
CA THR A 477 23.43 -8.77 9.13
C THR A 477 23.16 -9.03 7.65
N LEU A 478 23.57 -10.20 7.18
CA LEU A 478 23.25 -10.77 5.88
C LEU A 478 22.30 -11.96 6.08
N GLY A 479 21.06 -11.82 5.63
CA GLY A 479 20.06 -12.89 5.60
C GLY A 479 19.74 -13.29 4.16
N LEU A 480 19.64 -14.60 3.91
CA LEU A 480 19.05 -15.17 2.70
C LEU A 480 17.80 -15.95 3.14
N THR A 481 16.62 -15.56 2.65
CA THR A 481 15.35 -16.21 3.00
C THR A 481 14.62 -16.63 1.74
N PHE A 482 14.15 -17.88 1.69
CA PHE A 482 13.47 -18.50 0.57
C PHE A 482 12.04 -18.86 1.01
N ASN A 483 11.05 -18.02 0.69
CA ASN A 483 9.69 -18.13 1.23
C ASN A 483 8.78 -19.16 0.54
N ASN A 484 9.19 -19.69 -0.62
CA ASN A 484 8.45 -20.74 -1.34
C ASN A 484 9.32 -21.99 -1.56
N PHE A 485 10.14 -22.36 -0.57
CA PHE A 485 11.01 -23.53 -0.64
C PHE A 485 10.19 -24.83 -0.74
N SER A 486 10.81 -25.87 -1.29
CA SER A 486 10.29 -27.25 -1.26
C SER A 486 11.40 -28.23 -0.87
N LEU A 487 11.32 -28.76 0.36
CA LEU A 487 12.19 -29.83 0.84
C LEU A 487 12.00 -31.12 0.03
N LYS A 488 10.78 -31.38 -0.44
CA LYS A 488 10.45 -32.53 -1.29
C LYS A 488 11.14 -32.47 -2.65
N ASN A 489 11.24 -31.28 -3.24
CA ASN A 489 11.96 -31.06 -4.50
C ASN A 489 13.48 -30.88 -4.27
N PHE A 490 13.93 -30.48 -3.07
CA PHE A 490 15.37 -30.47 -2.73
C PHE A 490 16.01 -31.86 -2.78
N LEU A 491 15.28 -32.90 -2.36
CA LEU A 491 15.72 -34.29 -2.48
C LEU A 491 15.71 -34.81 -3.94
N LYS A 492 15.16 -34.04 -4.88
CA LYS A 492 15.12 -34.33 -6.32
C LYS A 492 16.05 -33.38 -7.06
N PHE A 493 17.33 -33.74 -7.15
CA PHE A 493 18.42 -32.95 -7.76
C PHE A 493 18.17 -32.39 -9.18
N LYS A 494 17.10 -32.80 -9.88
CA LYS A 494 16.72 -32.31 -11.22
C LYS A 494 16.02 -30.95 -11.21
N ASP A 495 15.37 -30.57 -10.10
CA ASP A 495 14.49 -29.40 -10.02
C ASP A 495 15.22 -28.13 -9.50
N PHE A 496 16.55 -28.11 -9.59
CA PHE A 496 17.41 -27.09 -8.99
C PHE A 496 17.59 -25.86 -9.91
N ARG A 497 16.69 -24.87 -9.82
CA ARG A 497 16.77 -23.61 -10.61
C ARG A 497 16.27 -22.36 -9.86
N PRO A 498 17.11 -21.60 -9.15
CA PRO A 498 18.41 -21.96 -8.56
C PRO A 498 18.28 -22.62 -7.17
N VAL A 499 17.06 -22.66 -6.62
CA VAL A 499 16.68 -23.30 -5.34
C VAL A 499 15.35 -24.00 -5.60
N PRO A 500 15.11 -25.22 -5.09
CA PRO A 500 13.85 -25.94 -5.27
C PRO A 500 12.69 -25.21 -4.59
N GLN A 501 11.58 -25.06 -5.33
CA GLN A 501 10.41 -24.30 -4.90
C GLN A 501 9.11 -25.11 -4.99
N GLY A 502 8.05 -24.61 -4.34
CA GLY A 502 6.66 -24.96 -4.62
C GLY A 502 5.77 -25.27 -3.42
N ASP A 503 6.31 -25.62 -2.25
CA ASP A 503 5.53 -26.08 -1.08
C ASP A 503 5.21 -24.96 -0.06
N GLY A 504 5.57 -23.70 -0.35
CA GLY A 504 5.37 -22.57 0.56
C GLY A 504 6.14 -22.70 1.88
N GLN A 505 7.20 -23.50 1.92
CA GLN A 505 8.08 -23.64 3.09
C GLN A 505 9.04 -22.45 3.14
N THR A 506 9.48 -22.08 4.34
CA THR A 506 10.50 -21.03 4.51
C THR A 506 11.83 -21.64 4.93
N PHE A 507 12.89 -21.39 4.16
CA PHE A 507 14.27 -21.71 4.55
C PHE A 507 15.07 -20.42 4.65
N SER A 508 15.75 -20.21 5.77
CA SER A 508 16.53 -18.99 6.03
C SER A 508 17.92 -19.30 6.55
N ILE A 509 18.92 -18.63 5.97
CA ILE A 509 20.30 -18.62 6.44
C ILE A 509 20.63 -17.18 6.84
N GLN A 510 21.20 -16.98 8.03
CA GLN A 510 21.56 -15.67 8.55
C GLN A 510 23.00 -15.67 9.06
N ALA A 511 23.78 -14.68 8.64
CA ALA A 511 25.10 -14.39 9.16
C ALA A 511 25.11 -12.94 9.69
N GLN A 512 25.50 -12.77 10.93
CA GLN A 512 25.52 -11.49 11.63
C GLN A 512 26.91 -11.28 12.25
N ALA A 513 27.45 -10.07 12.08
CA ALA A 513 28.78 -9.71 12.53
C ALA A 513 28.78 -8.28 13.10
N GLY A 514 29.29 -8.13 14.32
CA GLY A 514 29.59 -6.86 14.96
C GLY A 514 30.98 -6.87 15.57
N GLN A 515 31.39 -5.77 16.19
CA GLN A 515 32.77 -5.56 16.66
C GLN A 515 33.28 -6.66 17.61
N TYR A 516 32.42 -7.18 18.48
CA TYR A 516 32.75 -8.18 19.50
C TYR A 516 31.97 -9.49 19.35
N PHE A 517 31.22 -9.65 18.26
CA PHE A 517 30.17 -10.66 18.13
C PHE A 517 30.03 -11.20 16.72
N GLN A 518 29.87 -12.52 16.61
CA GLN A 518 29.55 -13.22 15.38
C GLN A 518 28.43 -14.20 15.65
N ASN A 519 27.48 -14.30 14.74
CA ASN A 519 26.31 -15.15 14.90
C ASN A 519 25.87 -15.74 13.56
N TYR A 520 25.70 -17.05 13.52
CA TYR A 520 25.35 -17.82 12.34
C TYR A 520 24.12 -18.67 12.64
N GLY A 521 23.04 -18.43 11.91
CA GLY A 521 21.76 -19.11 12.07
C GLY A 521 21.32 -19.80 10.78
N VAL A 522 20.70 -20.97 10.93
CA VAL A 522 19.95 -21.65 9.88
C VAL A 522 18.59 -22.02 10.46
N SER A 523 17.51 -21.71 9.75
CA SER A 523 16.16 -22.09 10.14
C SER A 523 15.34 -22.60 8.96
N PHE A 524 14.44 -23.52 9.27
CA PHE A 524 13.47 -24.11 8.36
C PHE A 524 12.09 -24.04 9.01
N THR A 525 11.06 -23.67 8.25
CA THR A 525 9.68 -23.68 8.70
C THR A 525 8.76 -24.30 7.65
N GLU A 526 8.04 -25.35 8.05
CA GLU A 526 6.89 -25.90 7.32
C GLU A 526 5.61 -25.34 7.97
N PRO A 527 4.88 -24.38 7.34
CA PRO A 527 3.77 -23.71 8.00
C PRO A 527 2.50 -24.57 8.22
N TRP A 528 2.38 -25.73 7.54
CA TRP A 528 1.21 -26.61 7.62
C TRP A 528 1.61 -28.09 7.74
N LEU A 529 2.33 -28.47 8.80
CA LEU A 529 2.86 -29.82 9.00
C LEU A 529 1.82 -30.95 8.79
N PHE A 530 0.57 -30.71 9.19
CA PHE A 530 -0.53 -31.69 9.12
C PHE A 530 -1.52 -31.43 7.98
N GLY A 531 -1.27 -30.44 7.11
CA GLY A 531 -2.12 -30.07 5.95
C GLY A 531 -3.53 -29.51 6.26
N THR A 532 -4.12 -29.85 7.40
CA THR A 532 -5.53 -29.55 7.75
C THR A 532 -5.75 -28.22 8.46
N LYS A 533 -4.75 -27.74 9.22
CA LYS A 533 -4.81 -26.48 9.99
C LYS A 533 -3.44 -25.79 10.00
N PRO A 534 -3.36 -24.45 10.15
CA PRO A 534 -2.09 -23.75 10.30
C PRO A 534 -1.37 -24.27 11.56
N THR A 535 -0.34 -25.08 11.34
CA THR A 535 0.48 -25.70 12.38
C THR A 535 1.90 -25.71 11.87
N ALA A 536 2.61 -24.63 12.18
CA ALA A 536 3.95 -24.36 11.69
C ALA A 536 4.97 -25.15 12.52
N LEU A 537 5.70 -26.06 11.88
CA LEU A 537 6.90 -26.67 12.44
C LEU A 537 8.09 -25.79 12.09
N SER A 538 8.71 -25.19 13.10
CA SER A 538 9.95 -24.43 12.97
C SER A 538 11.11 -25.18 13.60
N VAL A 539 12.18 -25.37 12.84
CA VAL A 539 13.46 -25.95 13.29
C VAL A 539 14.53 -24.89 13.10
N SER A 540 15.36 -24.63 14.12
CA SER A 540 16.47 -23.68 13.99
C SER A 540 17.72 -24.13 14.73
N LEU A 541 18.86 -23.87 14.09
CA LEU A 541 20.20 -24.07 14.61
C LEU A 541 20.93 -22.74 14.59
N ASN A 542 21.61 -22.40 15.68
CA ASN A 542 22.28 -21.13 15.84
C ASN A 542 23.62 -21.31 16.58
N THR A 543 24.66 -20.64 16.12
CA THR A 543 25.91 -20.52 16.86
C THR A 543 26.34 -19.05 16.95
N SER A 544 26.47 -18.59 18.19
CA SER A 544 26.97 -17.27 18.55
C SER A 544 28.36 -17.39 19.17
N ARG A 545 29.22 -16.41 18.88
CA ARG A 545 30.58 -16.28 19.40
C ARG A 545 30.82 -14.83 19.80
N VAL A 546 31.13 -14.62 21.07
CA VAL A 546 31.51 -13.32 21.64
C VAL A 546 33.01 -13.36 21.94
N LYS A 547 33.72 -12.27 21.59
CA LYS A 547 35.15 -12.11 21.85
C LYS A 547 35.44 -10.71 22.36
N TYR A 548 36.07 -10.63 23.53
CA TYR A 548 36.59 -9.40 24.12
C TYR A 548 38.08 -9.56 24.44
N SER A 549 38.73 -8.46 24.77
CA SER A 549 40.05 -8.46 25.44
C SER A 549 39.86 -7.94 26.86
N ASP A 550 40.51 -8.57 27.83
CA ASP A 550 40.57 -8.05 29.19
C ASP A 550 41.55 -6.86 29.31
N VAL A 551 41.64 -6.27 30.50
CA VAL A 551 42.49 -5.11 30.80
C VAL A 551 43.99 -5.42 30.61
N SER A 552 44.37 -6.70 30.63
CA SER A 552 45.72 -7.21 30.40
C SER A 552 45.96 -7.68 28.95
N GLY A 553 44.95 -7.53 28.07
CA GLY A 553 45.02 -7.91 26.66
C GLY A 553 44.70 -9.38 26.35
N ASN A 554 44.36 -10.22 27.34
CA ASN A 554 44.03 -11.62 27.05
C ASN A 554 42.62 -11.74 26.44
N ALA A 555 42.45 -12.68 25.52
CA ALA A 555 41.19 -12.89 24.83
C ALA A 555 40.15 -13.59 25.73
N GLN A 556 39.08 -12.88 26.07
CA GLN A 556 37.87 -13.41 26.70
C GLN A 556 36.94 -13.98 25.64
N LYS A 557 36.37 -15.18 25.86
CA LYS A 557 35.56 -15.89 24.85
C LYS A 557 34.30 -16.49 25.48
N LEU A 558 33.16 -16.25 24.85
CA LEU A 558 31.89 -16.91 25.14
C LEU A 558 31.32 -17.48 23.84
N ASN A 559 31.18 -18.79 23.76
CA ASN A 559 30.53 -19.49 22.65
C ASN A 559 29.18 -20.03 23.10
N ILE A 560 28.16 -19.86 22.26
CA ILE A 560 26.81 -20.34 22.51
C ILE A 560 26.35 -21.12 21.29
N PHE A 561 25.93 -22.36 21.51
CA PHE A 561 25.22 -23.15 20.52
C PHE A 561 23.77 -23.27 20.97
N SER A 562 22.80 -22.98 20.09
CA SER A 562 21.38 -23.18 20.35
C SER A 562 20.76 -24.04 19.24
N ALA A 563 19.98 -25.03 19.63
CA ALA A 563 19.14 -25.84 18.75
C ALA A 563 17.71 -25.81 19.28
N SER A 564 16.72 -25.59 18.42
CA SER A 564 15.32 -25.61 18.83
C SER A 564 14.39 -26.16 17.76
N VAL A 565 13.31 -26.80 18.24
CA VAL A 565 12.21 -27.33 17.44
C VAL A 565 10.92 -26.86 18.11
N GLY A 566 10.03 -26.22 17.36
CA GLY A 566 8.76 -25.70 17.87
C GLY A 566 7.61 -25.92 16.90
N LEU A 567 6.43 -26.11 17.48
CA LEU A 567 5.14 -26.15 16.80
C LEU A 567 4.36 -24.89 17.19
N ASN A 568 3.97 -24.06 16.23
CA ASN A 568 3.03 -22.96 16.43
C ASN A 568 1.71 -23.30 15.75
N ARG A 569 0.63 -23.42 16.52
CA ARG A 569 -0.69 -23.84 16.04
C ARG A 569 -1.72 -22.73 16.25
N LEU A 570 -2.41 -22.33 15.19
CA LEU A 570 -3.58 -21.45 15.30
C LEU A 570 -4.74 -22.23 15.95
N LEU A 571 -5.39 -21.63 16.92
CA LEU A 571 -6.56 -22.18 17.61
C LEU A 571 -7.84 -21.66 16.97
N ASN A 572 -8.94 -22.41 17.11
CA ASN A 572 -10.28 -22.01 16.68
C ASN A 572 -11.14 -21.51 17.85
N TRP A 573 -10.66 -21.66 19.08
CA TRP A 573 -11.39 -21.34 20.31
C TRP A 573 -10.43 -20.66 21.30
N PRO A 574 -10.87 -19.58 21.99
CA PRO A 574 -12.20 -18.97 21.90
C PRO A 574 -12.43 -18.10 20.64
N ASP A 575 -11.37 -17.70 19.92
CA ASP A 575 -11.46 -17.09 18.59
C ASP A 575 -10.25 -17.48 17.70
N ASP A 576 -10.25 -17.07 16.42
CA ASP A 576 -9.20 -17.40 15.44
C ASP A 576 -7.97 -16.48 15.45
N TYR A 577 -7.86 -15.59 16.46
CA TYR A 577 -6.65 -14.81 16.73
C TYR A 577 -5.73 -15.47 17.76
N PHE A 578 -6.15 -16.58 18.37
CA PHE A 578 -5.33 -17.35 19.31
C PHE A 578 -4.33 -18.26 18.60
N SER A 579 -3.10 -18.29 19.10
CA SER A 579 -2.09 -19.28 18.73
C SER A 579 -1.40 -19.89 19.95
N LEU A 580 -1.11 -21.18 19.86
CA LEU A 580 -0.38 -21.96 20.85
C LEU A 580 0.98 -22.38 20.28
N TYR A 581 2.04 -21.87 20.88
CA TYR A 581 3.41 -22.30 20.66
C TYR A 581 3.82 -23.35 21.69
N THR A 582 4.34 -24.48 21.22
CA THR A 582 4.98 -25.52 22.04
C THR A 582 6.30 -25.89 21.40
N GLY A 583 7.41 -25.72 22.10
CA GLY A 583 8.74 -26.04 21.56
C GLY A 583 9.72 -26.54 22.61
N ILE A 584 10.79 -27.16 22.12
CA ILE A 584 11.95 -27.56 22.91
C ILE A 584 13.18 -26.82 22.40
N GLN A 585 14.04 -26.39 23.32
CA GLN A 585 15.27 -25.67 23.02
C GLN A 585 16.41 -26.19 23.90
N PHE A 586 17.49 -26.61 23.25
CA PHE A 586 18.78 -26.91 23.87
C PHE A 586 19.75 -25.77 23.62
N GLN A 587 20.43 -25.28 24.64
CA GLN A 587 21.48 -24.27 24.52
C GLN A 587 22.71 -24.69 25.32
N LYS A 588 23.91 -24.57 24.72
CA LYS A 588 25.17 -24.85 25.39
C LYS A 588 26.03 -23.59 25.42
N TYR A 589 26.32 -23.12 26.64
CA TYR A 589 27.21 -22.01 26.92
C TYR A 589 28.60 -22.57 27.23
N THR A 590 29.64 -21.96 26.68
CA THR A 590 31.04 -22.32 26.97
C THR A 590 31.85 -21.04 27.06
N PHE A 591 32.36 -20.74 28.24
CA PHE A 591 33.04 -19.49 28.57
C PHE A 591 34.48 -19.75 29.02
N ASN A 592 35.40 -18.90 28.59
CA ASN A 592 36.84 -19.05 28.79
C ASN A 592 37.47 -17.65 28.93
N ASN A 593 38.14 -17.41 30.06
CA ASN A 593 38.57 -16.10 30.54
C ASN A 593 37.47 -15.02 30.43
N TYR A 594 36.21 -15.37 30.66
CA TYR A 594 35.08 -14.47 30.51
C TYR A 594 34.36 -14.34 31.86
N PRO A 595 34.36 -13.16 32.50
CA PRO A 595 33.82 -12.96 33.84
C PRO A 595 32.31 -13.15 33.84
N PHE A 596 31.86 -14.27 34.39
CA PHE A 596 30.46 -14.65 34.46
C PHE A 596 29.95 -14.54 35.90
N GLU A 597 28.93 -13.72 36.13
CA GLU A 597 28.36 -13.50 37.46
C GLU A 597 27.41 -14.62 37.86
N PHE A 598 27.73 -15.32 38.93
CA PHE A 598 26.93 -16.33 39.61
C PHE A 598 26.39 -15.74 40.93
N GLY A 599 25.45 -14.80 40.83
CA GLY A 599 24.91 -14.07 41.98
C GLY A 599 25.94 -13.14 42.61
N ASN A 600 26.60 -13.59 43.69
CA ASN A 600 27.63 -12.83 44.40
C ASN A 600 29.08 -13.24 44.02
N SER A 601 29.26 -14.33 43.30
CA SER A 601 30.57 -14.87 42.87
C SER A 601 30.78 -14.71 41.37
N THR A 602 32.03 -14.52 40.92
CA THR A 602 32.38 -14.37 39.49
C THR A 602 33.27 -15.53 39.05
N GLU A 603 32.90 -16.23 37.98
CA GLU A 603 33.62 -17.38 37.43
C GLU A 603 34.12 -17.09 36.02
N TYR A 604 35.34 -17.50 35.70
CA TYR A 604 36.00 -17.12 34.43
C TYR A 604 36.05 -18.24 33.39
N TYR A 605 35.86 -19.49 33.80
CA TYR A 605 35.99 -20.69 32.95
C TYR A 605 34.89 -21.69 33.27
N GLY A 606 34.21 -22.23 32.25
CA GLY A 606 33.20 -23.27 32.49
C GLY A 606 32.30 -23.59 31.30
N ASN A 607 31.33 -24.47 31.55
CA ASN A 607 30.24 -24.76 30.63
C ASN A 607 28.91 -24.92 31.37
N ALA A 608 27.82 -24.51 30.72
CA ALA A 608 26.45 -24.65 31.22
C ALA A 608 25.52 -25.09 30.10
N ASN A 609 24.53 -25.91 30.42
CA ASN A 609 23.57 -26.48 29.48
C ASN A 609 22.15 -26.08 29.88
N ASN A 610 21.42 -25.47 28.94
CA ASN A 610 19.99 -25.23 28.99
C ASN A 610 19.30 -26.36 28.23
N PHE A 611 18.36 -27.06 28.86
CA PHE A 611 17.33 -27.78 28.12
C PHE A 611 16.00 -27.27 28.62
N SER A 612 15.22 -26.68 27.71
CA SER A 612 14.02 -25.93 28.06
C SER A 612 12.86 -26.29 27.16
N ILE A 613 11.69 -26.42 27.79
CA ILE A 613 10.38 -26.55 27.16
C ILE A 613 9.75 -25.16 27.18
N ASN A 614 9.43 -24.64 26.01
CA ASN A 614 8.83 -23.33 25.82
C ASN A 614 7.35 -23.54 25.47
N LEU A 615 6.46 -22.95 26.27
CA LEU A 615 5.03 -22.87 26.02
C LEU A 615 4.66 -21.40 25.84
N GLY A 616 3.81 -21.09 24.86
CA GLY A 616 3.34 -19.73 24.62
C GLY A 616 1.90 -19.73 24.15
N LEU A 617 1.04 -19.00 24.84
CA LEU A 617 -0.32 -18.72 24.41
C LEU A 617 -0.42 -17.24 24.07
N SER A 618 -0.73 -16.93 22.81
CA SER A 618 -0.92 -15.55 22.37
C SER A 618 -2.26 -15.35 21.68
N ARG A 619 -2.81 -14.14 21.77
CA ARG A 619 -3.99 -13.68 21.04
C ARG A 619 -3.66 -12.36 20.36
N ASN A 620 -3.48 -12.39 19.04
CA ASN A 620 -3.13 -11.19 18.27
C ASN A 620 -4.30 -10.73 17.39
N SER A 621 -5.10 -9.82 17.95
CA SER A 621 -6.22 -9.13 17.29
C SER A 621 -5.90 -7.67 16.93
N ALA A 622 -4.62 -7.27 17.00
CA ALA A 622 -4.20 -5.93 16.61
C ALA A 622 -4.49 -5.71 15.11
N GLY A 623 -4.94 -4.49 14.76
CA GLY A 623 -5.54 -4.20 13.45
C GLY A 623 -4.65 -4.46 12.23
N LEU A 624 -5.28 -4.37 11.05
CA LEU A 624 -4.76 -4.81 9.74
C LEU A 624 -3.38 -4.26 9.31
N ASP A 625 -2.85 -3.24 9.98
CA ASP A 625 -1.50 -2.72 9.76
C ASP A 625 -0.56 -3.17 10.91
N PRO A 626 0.30 -4.17 10.72
CA PRO A 626 1.19 -4.66 11.77
C PRO A 626 2.27 -3.65 12.20
N ILE A 627 2.51 -2.59 11.40
CA ILE A 627 3.49 -1.54 11.70
C ILE A 627 2.86 -0.37 12.46
N PHE A 628 1.58 -0.10 12.21
CA PHE A 628 0.80 0.92 12.90
C PHE A 628 -0.62 0.43 13.21
N PRO A 629 -0.79 -0.48 14.20
CA PRO A 629 -2.12 -0.91 14.60
C PRO A 629 -2.91 0.27 15.18
N THR A 630 -4.13 0.48 14.71
CA THR A 630 -5.03 1.54 15.18
C THR A 630 -5.99 1.06 16.26
N THR A 631 -6.39 -0.20 16.20
CA THR A 631 -7.36 -0.84 17.10
C THR A 631 -6.95 -2.27 17.45
N GLY A 632 -7.61 -2.85 18.46
CA GLY A 632 -7.44 -4.25 18.87
C GLY A 632 -6.35 -4.46 19.91
N SER A 633 -5.98 -5.72 20.16
CA SER A 633 -4.99 -6.08 21.19
C SER A 633 -4.09 -7.23 20.78
N ASN A 634 -2.84 -7.19 21.23
CA ASN A 634 -1.91 -8.31 21.21
C ASN A 634 -1.59 -8.73 22.65
N VAL A 635 -1.94 -9.95 23.04
CA VAL A 635 -1.67 -10.49 24.38
C VAL A 635 -0.85 -11.76 24.24
N GLU A 636 0.18 -11.93 25.07
CA GLU A 636 1.09 -13.08 25.09
C GLU A 636 1.34 -13.51 26.54
N LEU A 637 1.18 -14.80 26.81
CA LEU A 637 1.60 -15.47 28.03
C LEU A 637 2.58 -16.58 27.64
N SER A 638 3.84 -16.48 28.08
CA SER A 638 4.87 -17.48 27.78
C SER A 638 5.51 -18.05 29.04
N ALA A 639 5.87 -19.34 28.99
CA ALA A 639 6.52 -20.08 30.05
C ALA A 639 7.71 -20.88 29.48
N LYS A 640 8.91 -20.65 30.01
CA LYS A 640 10.13 -21.40 29.73
C LYS A 640 10.46 -22.25 30.96
N LEU A 641 10.40 -23.57 30.81
CA LEU A 641 10.52 -24.55 31.89
C LEU A 641 11.70 -25.48 31.60
N THR A 642 12.66 -25.63 32.50
CA THR A 642 13.66 -26.70 32.40
C THR A 642 13.21 -27.93 33.20
N PRO A 643 13.77 -29.13 32.96
CA PRO A 643 13.62 -30.25 33.88
C PRO A 643 14.18 -29.94 35.27
N PRO A 644 13.57 -30.44 36.36
CA PRO A 644 14.08 -30.31 37.73
C PRO A 644 15.18 -31.34 38.00
N TYR A 645 16.38 -31.12 37.46
CA TYR A 645 17.50 -32.07 37.54
C TYR A 645 17.89 -32.45 38.99
N SER A 646 17.69 -31.57 39.96
CA SER A 646 17.94 -31.80 41.38
C SER A 646 17.04 -32.85 42.01
N LEU A 647 15.83 -33.09 41.48
CA LEU A 647 14.96 -34.18 41.94
C LEU A 647 15.45 -35.57 41.48
N PHE A 648 16.31 -35.61 40.46
CA PHE A 648 16.86 -36.84 39.89
C PHE A 648 18.34 -37.06 40.25
N SER A 649 18.89 -36.28 41.18
CA SER A 649 20.33 -36.24 41.47
C SER A 649 20.61 -36.11 42.96
N ASN A 650 21.21 -37.15 43.56
CA ASN A 650 21.62 -37.17 44.97
C ASN A 650 22.91 -36.35 45.22
N LYS A 651 23.00 -35.14 44.65
CA LYS A 651 24.15 -34.25 44.78
C LYS A 651 23.94 -33.26 45.92
N ASP A 652 24.98 -33.08 46.73
CA ASP A 652 25.02 -31.99 47.68
C ASP A 652 25.42 -30.68 46.96
N TYR A 653 24.45 -29.78 46.81
CA TYR A 653 24.65 -28.49 46.14
C TYR A 653 25.28 -27.41 47.03
N SER A 654 25.55 -27.70 48.31
CA SER A 654 26.15 -26.75 49.26
C SER A 654 27.68 -26.68 49.16
N THR A 655 28.32 -27.75 48.70
CA THR A 655 29.80 -27.88 48.62
C THR A 655 30.36 -27.74 47.21
N MET A 656 29.51 -27.64 46.18
CA MET A 656 29.92 -27.57 44.77
C MET A 656 30.30 -26.17 44.31
N THR A 657 31.23 -26.08 43.36
CA THR A 657 31.54 -24.81 42.68
C THR A 657 30.31 -24.30 41.90
N PRO A 658 30.15 -22.97 41.70
CA PRO A 658 29.04 -22.42 40.93
C PRO A 658 28.95 -23.02 39.51
N THR A 659 30.09 -23.29 38.86
CA THR A 659 30.12 -23.86 37.50
C THR A 659 29.63 -25.30 37.44
N GLU A 660 29.91 -26.11 38.47
CA GLU A 660 29.36 -27.47 38.60
C GLU A 660 27.89 -27.46 38.99
N LYS A 661 27.52 -26.55 39.92
CA LYS A 661 26.16 -26.35 40.45
C LYS A 661 25.14 -26.04 39.34
N TYR A 662 25.49 -25.14 38.41
CA TYR A 662 24.61 -24.73 37.30
C TYR A 662 25.00 -25.35 35.94
N LYS A 663 25.79 -26.42 35.93
CA LYS A 663 26.19 -27.15 34.71
C LYS A 663 24.99 -27.62 33.88
N TRP A 664 23.90 -27.97 34.57
CA TRP A 664 22.56 -28.10 33.99
C TRP A 664 21.67 -27.07 34.68
N MET A 665 21.00 -26.24 33.89
CA MET A 665 20.17 -25.17 34.45
C MET A 665 18.80 -25.70 34.90
N GLU A 666 18.36 -25.19 36.04
CA GLU A 666 17.13 -25.62 36.71
C GLU A 666 16.28 -24.40 37.09
N PHE A 667 15.27 -24.08 36.28
CA PHE A 667 14.38 -22.95 36.52
C PHE A 667 13.04 -23.06 35.77
N TYR A 668 12.10 -22.24 36.21
CA TYR A 668 10.93 -21.84 35.45
C TYR A 668 10.93 -20.31 35.30
N LYS A 669 10.45 -19.84 34.15
CA LYS A 669 10.37 -18.42 33.81
C LYS A 669 9.05 -18.17 33.11
N ILE A 670 8.22 -17.29 33.67
CA ILE A 670 6.89 -16.92 33.17
C ILE A 670 6.93 -15.45 32.77
N LYS A 671 6.35 -15.12 31.61
CA LYS A 671 6.22 -13.76 31.10
C LYS A 671 4.80 -13.50 30.63
N PHE A 672 4.33 -12.29 30.89
CA PHE A 672 3.06 -11.78 30.38
C PHE A 672 3.31 -10.45 29.67
N LYS A 673 2.73 -10.30 28.48
CA LYS A 673 2.75 -9.06 27.70
C LYS A 673 1.35 -8.78 27.17
N ALA A 674 0.88 -7.55 27.29
CA ALA A 674 -0.38 -7.10 26.72
C ALA A 674 -0.22 -5.70 26.13
N ASP A 675 -0.40 -5.59 24.81
CA ASP A 675 -0.55 -4.34 24.07
C ASP A 675 -2.01 -4.16 23.66
N VAL A 676 -2.60 -2.99 23.94
CA VAL A 676 -3.96 -2.61 23.53
C VAL A 676 -3.90 -1.29 22.76
N TYR A 677 -4.58 -1.23 21.62
CA TYR A 677 -4.60 -0.09 20.69
C TYR A 677 -6.01 0.47 20.60
N ASN A 678 -6.17 1.78 20.79
CA ASN A 678 -7.45 2.48 20.71
C ASN A 678 -7.31 3.79 19.91
N GLU A 679 -8.17 4.00 18.93
CA GLU A 679 -8.32 5.28 18.25
C GLU A 679 -9.09 6.26 19.14
N ILE A 680 -8.47 7.37 19.55
CA ILE A 680 -9.09 8.36 20.46
C ILE A 680 -9.83 9.44 19.68
N ALA A 681 -9.17 10.03 18.68
CA ALA A 681 -9.68 11.22 17.99
C ALA A 681 -9.10 11.32 16.57
N GLY A 682 -9.87 10.84 15.59
CA GLY A 682 -9.37 10.64 14.23
C GLY A 682 -8.06 9.85 14.26
N LYS A 683 -7.04 10.27 13.51
CA LYS A 683 -5.79 9.51 13.38
C LYS A 683 -4.94 9.34 14.67
N LEU A 684 -5.38 9.83 15.82
CA LEU A 684 -4.66 9.75 17.08
C LEU A 684 -4.93 8.41 17.79
N VAL A 685 -3.91 7.57 17.95
CA VAL A 685 -4.00 6.22 18.52
C VAL A 685 -3.27 6.17 19.86
N LEU A 686 -3.95 5.71 20.91
CA LEU A 686 -3.31 5.36 22.17
C LEU A 686 -2.96 3.86 22.18
N ARG A 687 -1.68 3.56 22.37
CA ARG A 687 -1.20 2.23 22.78
C ARG A 687 -1.02 2.22 24.29
N SER A 688 -1.65 1.26 24.95
CA SER A 688 -1.35 0.90 26.34
C SER A 688 -0.64 -0.45 26.35
N SER A 689 0.48 -0.54 27.04
CA SER A 689 1.30 -1.75 27.13
C SER A 689 1.62 -2.10 28.58
N ALA A 690 1.52 -3.38 28.92
CA ALA A 690 1.95 -3.93 30.19
C ALA A 690 2.81 -5.18 29.93
N GLU A 691 3.99 -5.22 30.51
CA GLU A 691 4.94 -6.32 30.45
C GLU A 691 5.35 -6.71 31.87
N MET A 692 5.26 -7.99 32.18
CA MET A 692 5.62 -8.56 33.48
C MET A 692 6.42 -9.84 33.24
N GLY A 693 7.38 -10.11 34.10
CA GLY A 693 8.11 -11.37 34.06
C GLY A 693 8.61 -11.79 35.43
N PHE A 694 8.64 -13.11 35.64
CA PHE A 694 9.08 -13.76 36.85
C PHE A 694 9.88 -15.01 36.49
N MET A 695 10.98 -15.28 37.20
CA MET A 695 11.69 -16.55 37.14
C MET A 695 12.21 -16.97 38.51
N ASP A 696 12.27 -18.28 38.77
CA ASP A 696 12.92 -18.83 39.95
C ASP A 696 13.42 -20.27 39.70
N GLY A 697 14.28 -20.77 40.59
CA GLY A 697 14.66 -22.19 40.63
C GLY A 697 13.60 -23.04 41.32
N TYR A 698 13.47 -24.32 40.97
CA TYR A 698 12.57 -25.24 41.69
C TYR A 698 13.11 -25.59 43.09
N ASN A 699 14.43 -25.64 43.25
CA ASN A 699 15.10 -25.97 44.50
C ASN A 699 15.70 -24.72 45.16
N LYS A 700 15.35 -24.45 46.42
CA LYS A 700 15.82 -23.27 47.18
C LYS A 700 17.33 -23.23 47.41
N GLN A 701 18.02 -24.36 47.44
CA GLN A 701 19.48 -24.43 47.55
C GLN A 701 20.18 -24.06 46.24
N LEU A 702 19.55 -24.36 45.10
CA LEU A 702 19.99 -23.91 43.79
C LEU A 702 19.65 -22.43 43.58
N GLY A 703 18.40 -22.03 43.86
CA GLY A 703 17.89 -20.68 43.60
C GLY A 703 17.76 -20.36 42.11
N ALA A 704 17.26 -19.16 41.81
CA ALA A 704 17.17 -18.68 40.43
C ALA A 704 18.56 -18.61 39.76
N PRO A 705 18.76 -19.25 38.59
CA PRO A 705 20.06 -19.26 37.91
C PRO A 705 20.49 -17.84 37.51
N PRO A 706 21.79 -17.63 37.24
CA PRO A 706 22.29 -16.32 36.79
C PRO A 706 22.01 -16.02 35.32
N PHE A 707 21.83 -17.05 34.50
CA PHE A 707 21.37 -16.94 33.11
C PHE A 707 19.89 -16.55 33.07
N GLU A 708 19.39 -16.05 31.93
CA GLU A 708 17.96 -15.73 31.69
C GLU A 708 17.35 -14.61 32.54
N ARG A 709 18.11 -14.01 33.47
CA ARG A 709 17.69 -12.89 34.31
C ARG A 709 17.35 -11.62 33.52
N PHE A 710 16.47 -10.81 34.10
CA PHE A 710 15.97 -9.57 33.51
C PHE A 710 16.88 -8.37 33.82
N TYR A 711 17.09 -7.53 32.81
CA TYR A 711 17.86 -6.29 32.88
C TYR A 711 17.01 -5.17 32.27
N VAL A 712 16.62 -4.18 33.08
CA VAL A 712 15.80 -3.05 32.64
C VAL A 712 16.71 -1.83 32.36
N GLY A 713 16.50 -1.17 31.22
CA GLY A 713 17.14 0.11 30.89
C GLY A 713 17.35 0.36 29.40
N GLY A 714 17.28 1.63 29.00
CA GLY A 714 17.58 2.09 27.65
C GLY A 714 16.67 1.50 26.58
N THR A 715 17.29 0.94 25.54
CA THR A 715 16.62 0.58 24.26
C THR A 715 16.40 -0.91 24.05
N GLY A 716 16.87 -1.77 24.96
CA GLY A 716 16.80 -3.24 24.77
C GLY A 716 17.76 -3.77 23.68
N LEU A 717 18.60 -2.91 23.09
CA LEU A 717 19.61 -3.31 22.11
C LEU A 717 20.71 -4.13 22.81
N PHE A 718 21.06 -5.26 22.20
CA PHE A 718 22.15 -6.14 22.64
C PHE A 718 23.52 -5.46 22.43
N GLY A 719 23.88 -4.55 23.33
CA GLY A 719 25.16 -3.83 23.35
C GLY A 719 26.33 -4.72 23.76
N GLY A 720 26.60 -5.77 22.98
CA GLY A 720 27.68 -6.73 23.24
C GLY A 720 27.31 -7.92 24.13
N ARG A 721 26.06 -7.99 24.64
CA ARG A 721 25.60 -9.07 25.53
C ARG A 721 24.83 -10.12 24.76
N TYR A 722 25.26 -11.36 24.91
CA TYR A 722 24.66 -12.51 24.23
C TYR A 722 24.55 -13.72 25.14
N ASP A 723 24.89 -13.58 26.42
CA ASP A 723 24.93 -14.61 27.46
C ASP A 723 23.56 -15.13 27.93
N GLY A 724 22.51 -14.90 27.15
CA GLY A 724 21.15 -15.34 27.44
C GLY A 724 20.41 -14.52 28.49
N ARG A 725 20.94 -13.36 28.92
CA ARG A 725 20.22 -12.39 29.74
C ARG A 725 19.18 -11.66 28.90
N GLU A 726 18.05 -11.29 29.51
CA GLU A 726 16.94 -10.63 28.82
C GLU A 726 16.93 -9.12 29.08
N LEU A 727 17.08 -8.33 28.02
CA LEU A 727 17.07 -6.86 28.06
C LEU A 727 15.63 -6.35 27.87
N ILE A 728 15.11 -5.67 28.89
CA ILE A 728 13.82 -4.99 28.88
C ILE A 728 14.08 -3.48 28.67
N PRO A 729 13.62 -2.87 27.57
CA PRO A 729 13.84 -1.45 27.32
C PRO A 729 13.11 -0.58 28.36
N LEU A 730 13.73 0.52 28.75
CA LEU A 730 13.05 1.58 29.51
C LEU A 730 13.70 2.92 29.17
N ARG A 731 12.98 3.73 28.39
CA ARG A 731 13.50 5.02 27.89
C ARG A 731 13.65 6.01 29.04
N GLY A 732 14.57 6.97 28.89
CA GLY A 732 14.89 7.96 29.93
C GLY A 732 15.95 7.49 30.92
N TYR A 733 16.44 6.25 30.76
CA TYR A 733 17.51 5.64 31.55
C TYR A 733 18.56 5.06 30.60
N GLU A 734 19.81 4.96 31.05
CA GLU A 734 20.86 4.30 30.25
C GLU A 734 20.54 2.82 30.03
N ASN A 735 21.15 2.22 29.00
CA ASN A 735 21.18 0.77 28.91
C ASN A 735 21.95 0.25 30.15
N ALA A 736 21.38 -0.71 30.90
CA ALA A 736 22.04 -1.29 32.07
C ALA A 736 23.47 -1.76 31.73
N SER A 737 24.41 -1.78 32.67
CA SER A 737 25.80 -2.25 32.50
C SER A 737 25.91 -3.78 32.35
N THR A 738 27.12 -4.28 32.02
CA THR A 738 27.35 -5.71 31.73
C THR A 738 27.19 -6.61 32.94
N TYR A 739 27.28 -6.06 34.15
CA TYR A 739 27.09 -6.81 35.40
C TYR A 739 25.84 -6.33 36.16
N GLY A 740 25.32 -5.14 35.86
CA GLY A 740 24.32 -4.46 36.68
C GLY A 740 24.94 -3.87 37.95
N GLY A 741 24.23 -2.94 38.59
CA GLY A 741 24.65 -2.30 39.84
C GLY A 741 25.74 -1.24 39.70
N GLU A 742 26.10 -0.81 38.49
CA GLU A 742 26.94 0.38 38.29
C GLU A 742 26.14 1.67 38.61
N GLY A 743 26.84 2.79 38.83
CA GLY A 743 26.19 4.03 39.29
C GLY A 743 25.15 4.62 38.33
N SER A 744 25.25 4.30 37.04
CA SER A 744 24.28 4.67 35.99
C SER A 744 23.09 3.71 35.88
N ASP A 745 23.13 2.56 36.56
CA ASP A 745 22.14 1.51 36.37
C ASP A 745 20.87 1.71 37.21
N ILE A 746 19.76 1.25 36.66
CA ILE A 746 18.54 0.92 37.41
C ILE A 746 18.40 -0.59 37.69
N THR A 747 19.22 -1.42 37.03
CA THR A 747 19.26 -2.88 37.23
C THR A 747 20.32 -3.25 38.28
N GLN A 748 19.95 -4.09 39.24
CA GLN A 748 20.84 -4.55 40.32
C GLN A 748 21.95 -5.47 39.80
N LYS A 749 23.06 -5.59 40.56
CA LYS A 749 24.16 -6.49 40.21
C LYS A 749 23.65 -7.93 40.07
N GLY A 750 24.05 -8.60 38.99
CA GLY A 750 23.62 -9.94 38.62
C GLY A 750 22.23 -10.00 37.95
N GLY A 751 21.52 -8.88 37.79
CA GLY A 751 20.19 -8.83 37.21
C GLY A 751 19.10 -9.44 38.10
N GLY A 752 17.84 -9.13 37.79
CA GLY A 752 16.71 -9.54 38.61
C GLY A 752 15.94 -10.75 38.10
N THR A 753 15.12 -11.27 39.01
CA THR A 753 14.24 -12.42 38.84
C THR A 753 12.80 -12.00 38.57
N ILE A 754 12.43 -10.77 38.90
CA ILE A 754 11.10 -10.19 38.68
C ILE A 754 11.23 -8.84 37.99
N TYR A 755 10.43 -8.57 36.96
CA TYR A 755 10.34 -7.23 36.36
C TYR A 755 8.89 -6.86 36.05
N ASN A 756 8.62 -5.55 36.10
CA ASN A 756 7.39 -4.93 35.60
C ASN A 756 7.77 -3.76 34.69
N ARG A 757 7.03 -3.57 33.61
CA ARG A 757 7.09 -2.39 32.74
C ARG A 757 5.68 -2.05 32.26
N PHE A 758 5.33 -0.78 32.34
CA PHE A 758 4.08 -0.23 31.83
C PHE A 758 4.41 0.96 30.93
N THR A 759 3.77 1.02 29.77
CA THR A 759 4.02 2.04 28.74
C THR A 759 2.70 2.54 28.18
N LEU A 760 2.53 3.86 28.15
CA LEU A 760 1.46 4.53 27.43
C LEU A 760 2.11 5.32 26.28
N GLU A 761 1.73 5.05 25.04
CA GLU A 761 2.18 5.81 23.86
C GLU A 761 0.99 6.42 23.11
N LEU A 762 0.96 7.75 23.00
CA LEU A 762 0.03 8.46 22.15
C LEU A 762 0.69 8.72 20.79
N ARG A 763 0.20 8.05 19.76
CA ARG A 763 0.80 7.94 18.42
C ARG A 763 -0.03 8.69 17.37
N TYR A 764 0.64 9.37 16.44
CA TYR A 764 0.01 10.09 15.34
C TYR A 764 0.71 9.83 13.99
N PRO A 765 0.03 9.27 12.98
CA PRO A 765 0.62 8.93 11.69
C PRO A 765 0.76 10.17 10.79
N ILE A 766 2.00 10.45 10.41
CA ILE A 766 2.39 11.52 9.48
C ILE A 766 2.24 11.02 8.03
N SER A 767 2.66 9.78 7.77
CA SER A 767 2.55 9.07 6.49
C SER A 767 2.26 7.59 6.74
N LEU A 768 1.32 7.00 6.00
CA LEU A 768 1.07 5.55 5.97
C LEU A 768 1.29 4.98 4.55
N ASN A 769 2.13 5.64 3.75
CA ASN A 769 2.46 5.18 2.40
C ASN A 769 3.19 3.82 2.46
N GLN A 770 2.90 2.94 1.50
CA GLN A 770 3.47 1.57 1.46
C GLN A 770 5.01 1.54 1.40
N THR A 771 5.65 2.58 0.84
CA THR A 771 7.11 2.69 0.76
C THR A 771 7.77 3.15 2.07
N ALA A 772 7.10 4.02 2.83
CA ALA A 772 7.58 4.57 4.08
C ALA A 772 6.42 5.00 4.99
N LYS A 773 6.27 4.31 6.12
CA LYS A 773 5.32 4.66 7.18
C LYS A 773 6.05 5.48 8.24
N ILE A 774 5.55 6.68 8.51
CA ILE A 774 6.16 7.64 9.43
C ILE A 774 5.11 8.06 10.44
N TYR A 775 5.40 7.93 11.74
CA TYR A 775 4.54 8.40 12.81
C TYR A 775 5.35 9.09 13.91
N ALA A 776 4.78 10.13 14.49
CA ALA A 776 5.27 10.72 15.73
C ALA A 776 4.56 10.04 16.91
N LEU A 777 5.21 10.04 18.07
CA LEU A 777 4.65 9.55 19.31
C LEU A 777 5.09 10.41 20.50
N THR A 778 4.27 10.39 21.54
CA THR A 778 4.61 10.88 22.88
C THR A 778 4.33 9.74 23.85
N PHE A 779 5.11 9.61 24.90
CA PHE A 779 5.01 8.45 25.79
C PHE A 779 5.24 8.79 27.26
N ALA A 780 4.67 7.95 28.11
CA ALA A 780 5.00 7.80 29.52
C ALA A 780 5.32 6.33 29.78
N GLU A 781 6.43 6.05 30.43
CA GLU A 781 6.83 4.68 30.82
C GLU A 781 7.12 4.61 32.33
N GLY A 782 6.91 3.43 32.90
CA GLY A 782 7.28 3.10 34.26
C GLY A 782 7.73 1.66 34.33
N GLY A 783 8.99 1.40 34.69
CA GLY A 783 9.51 0.03 34.78
C GLY A 783 10.54 -0.14 35.89
N ASN A 784 10.66 -1.34 36.44
CA ASN A 784 11.69 -1.68 37.41
C ASN A 784 11.92 -3.20 37.49
N VAL A 785 12.98 -3.61 38.17
CA VAL A 785 13.45 -4.98 38.30
C VAL A 785 13.90 -5.27 39.73
N TRP A 786 13.60 -6.48 40.21
CA TRP A 786 13.83 -6.93 41.59
C TRP A 786 14.48 -8.31 41.63
N ASN A 787 15.24 -8.59 42.68
CA ASN A 787 15.98 -9.85 42.86
C ASN A 787 15.21 -10.93 43.63
N SER A 788 14.12 -10.58 44.32
CA SER A 788 13.32 -11.52 45.13
C SER A 788 11.89 -11.03 45.36
N TRP A 789 10.98 -11.94 45.67
CA TRP A 789 9.63 -11.60 46.16
C TRP A 789 9.62 -10.78 47.46
N SER A 790 10.64 -10.92 48.31
CA SER A 790 10.77 -10.12 49.54
C SER A 790 11.14 -8.66 49.30
N THR A 791 11.69 -8.33 48.13
CA THR A 791 12.04 -6.95 47.72
C THR A 791 11.07 -6.38 46.68
N TYR A 792 10.13 -7.19 46.20
CA TYR A 792 9.20 -6.84 45.15
C TYR A 792 8.15 -5.82 45.61
N ASN A 793 8.05 -4.70 44.88
CA ASN A 793 6.98 -3.72 45.07
C ASN A 793 6.50 -3.23 43.69
N PRO A 794 5.32 -3.63 43.19
CA PRO A 794 4.87 -3.33 41.84
C PRO A 794 4.70 -1.83 41.55
N PHE A 795 4.55 -0.99 42.59
CA PHE A 795 4.37 0.45 42.47
C PHE A 795 5.69 1.23 42.51
N GLN A 796 6.80 0.60 42.90
CA GLN A 796 8.13 1.24 42.93
C GLN A 796 8.78 1.19 41.54
N LEU A 797 8.22 1.96 40.60
CA LEU A 797 8.66 2.02 39.21
C LEU A 797 9.63 3.18 38.97
N LYS A 798 10.62 2.99 38.08
CA LYS A 798 11.43 4.07 37.51
C LYS A 798 10.65 4.66 36.34
N ARG A 799 10.30 5.93 36.42
CA ARG A 799 9.35 6.60 35.50
C ARG A 799 10.08 7.49 34.51
N SER A 800 9.53 7.60 33.31
CA SER A 800 9.98 8.56 32.31
C SER A 800 8.83 9.05 31.45
N VAL A 801 9.03 10.19 30.81
CA VAL A 801 8.19 10.67 29.71
C VAL A 801 9.07 11.08 28.54
N GLY A 802 8.52 11.09 27.34
CA GLY A 802 9.27 11.51 26.18
C GLY A 802 8.46 11.73 24.93
N VAL A 803 9.17 12.15 23.89
CA VAL A 803 8.66 12.35 22.54
C VAL A 803 9.52 11.59 21.56
N GLY A 804 8.94 11.13 20.47
CA GLY A 804 9.64 10.26 19.54
C GLY A 804 9.09 10.28 18.13
N VAL A 805 9.90 9.77 17.20
CA VAL A 805 9.54 9.56 15.81
C VAL A 805 9.87 8.12 15.43
N ARG A 806 9.04 7.54 14.57
CA ARG A 806 9.22 6.22 13.97
C ARG A 806 9.13 6.33 12.46
N VAL A 807 10.09 5.71 11.78
CA VAL A 807 10.19 5.65 10.32
C VAL A 807 10.38 4.18 9.96
N TYR A 808 9.34 3.54 9.43
CA TYR A 808 9.42 2.20 8.87
C TYR A 808 9.59 2.28 7.35
N MET A 809 10.63 1.63 6.83
CA MET A 809 10.88 1.48 5.39
C MET A 809 11.09 0.01 5.07
N GLY A 810 10.44 -0.52 4.04
CA GLY A 810 10.44 -1.96 3.73
C GLY A 810 11.84 -2.58 3.52
N ALA A 811 12.85 -1.77 3.16
CA ALA A 811 14.24 -2.22 3.00
C ALA A 811 15.11 -2.09 4.28
N PHE A 812 14.75 -1.21 5.22
CA PHE A 812 15.57 -0.87 6.40
C PHE A 812 14.92 -1.24 7.74
N GLY A 813 13.68 -1.73 7.73
CA GLY A 813 12.90 -2.04 8.92
C GLY A 813 12.39 -0.77 9.62
N LEU A 814 12.16 -0.89 10.93
CA LEU A 814 11.71 0.21 11.79
C LEU A 814 12.91 0.97 12.36
N ILE A 815 13.01 2.26 12.09
CA ILE A 815 13.96 3.19 12.71
C ILE A 815 13.20 4.07 13.70
N GLY A 816 13.77 4.33 14.87
CA GLY A 816 13.18 5.19 15.89
C GLY A 816 14.18 6.11 16.57
N PHE A 817 13.72 7.31 16.87
CA PHE A 817 14.44 8.31 17.66
C PHE A 817 13.51 8.76 18.79
N ASP A 818 13.95 8.59 20.04
CA ASP A 818 13.19 8.99 21.24
C ASP A 818 14.03 9.93 22.11
N PHE A 819 13.40 10.99 22.59
CA PHE A 819 13.94 11.95 23.54
C PHE A 819 13.14 11.81 24.83
N ALA A 820 13.77 11.27 25.88
CA ALA A 820 13.11 10.87 27.11
C ALA A 820 13.74 11.56 28.32
N TYR A 821 12.93 11.90 29.32
CA TYR A 821 13.37 12.40 30.60
C TYR A 821 13.06 11.37 31.70
N GLY A 822 14.08 10.84 32.36
CA GLY A 822 13.94 9.95 33.52
C GLY A 822 13.82 10.74 34.82
N PHE A 823 12.69 10.58 35.53
CA PHE A 823 12.39 11.33 36.76
C PHE A 823 13.04 10.76 38.01
N ASP A 824 13.28 9.45 38.04
CA ASP A 824 13.78 8.76 39.22
C ASP A 824 15.31 8.59 39.13
N LYS A 825 15.96 8.52 40.29
CA LYS A 825 17.40 8.28 40.39
C LYS A 825 17.77 6.85 39.97
N THR A 826 19.02 6.66 39.55
CA THR A 826 19.65 5.35 39.38
C THR A 826 19.88 4.67 40.76
N ILE A 827 20.49 3.49 40.81
CA ILE A 827 20.76 2.76 42.05
C ILE A 827 21.66 3.56 43.00
N SER A 828 22.73 4.15 42.47
CA SER A 828 23.72 4.90 43.26
C SER A 828 23.69 6.41 43.02
N GLY A 829 22.80 6.90 42.15
CA GLY A 829 22.67 8.32 41.83
C GLY A 829 21.96 9.11 42.93
N THR A 830 22.37 10.36 43.11
CA THR A 830 21.66 11.36 43.94
C THR A 830 20.50 11.99 43.18
N ASP A 831 20.73 12.29 41.91
CA ASP A 831 19.85 13.08 41.05
C ASP A 831 19.00 12.22 40.08
N PRO A 832 17.91 12.78 39.50
CA PRO A 832 17.15 12.14 38.42
C PRO A 832 18.03 11.78 37.21
N SER A 833 17.69 10.71 36.49
CA SER A 833 18.46 10.29 35.30
C SER A 833 18.50 11.34 34.19
N GLY A 834 17.50 12.22 34.12
CA GLY A 834 17.49 13.40 33.26
C GLY A 834 17.19 13.09 31.79
N TRP A 835 17.59 14.00 30.88
CA TRP A 835 17.37 13.84 29.44
C TRP A 835 18.31 12.80 28.83
N LYS A 836 17.73 11.83 28.11
CA LYS A 836 18.41 10.76 27.37
C LYS A 836 17.87 10.67 25.94
N THR A 837 18.78 10.49 25.00
CA THR A 837 18.48 10.27 23.57
C THR A 837 18.62 8.79 23.25
N HIS A 838 17.56 8.19 22.74
CA HIS A 838 17.49 6.77 22.42
C HIS A 838 17.33 6.57 20.92
N PHE A 839 18.21 5.78 20.33
CA PHE A 839 18.17 5.39 18.93
C PHE A 839 17.81 3.91 18.81
N LEU A 840 16.93 3.60 17.87
CA LEU A 840 16.31 2.30 17.67
C LEU A 840 16.43 1.94 16.18
N MET A 841 16.90 0.73 15.87
CA MET A 841 16.90 0.25 14.49
C MET A 841 16.58 -1.24 14.44
N ASN A 842 15.60 -1.59 13.62
CA ASN A 842 15.03 -2.91 13.43
C ASN A 842 14.53 -3.62 14.70
N GLN A 843 14.08 -2.86 15.70
CA GLN A 843 13.42 -3.36 16.91
C GLN A 843 12.16 -2.54 17.24
N SER A 844 11.13 -3.22 17.75
CA SER A 844 9.94 -2.61 18.35
C SER A 844 10.10 -2.54 19.87
N LEU A 845 9.65 -1.43 20.47
CA LEU A 845 9.63 -1.19 21.92
C LEU A 845 8.31 -1.56 22.58
#